data_AF-A0AAW0F9P8-F1
#
_entry.id   AF-A0AAW0F9P8-F1
#
_cell.length_a   1.000
_cell.length_b   1.000
_cell.length_c   1.000
_cell.angle_alpha   90.00
_cell.angle_beta   90.00
_cell.angle_gamma   90.00
#
_symmetry.space_group_name_H-M   'P 1'
#
loop_
_entity.id
_entity.type
_entity.pdbx_description
1 polymer ?
#
loop_
_entity_poly.entity_id
_entity_poly.type
_entity_poly.pdbx_seq_one_letter_code
_entity_poly.pdbx_strand_id
1 'polypeptide(L)'
;MKLRTLRKQATLLAVLVVFCFPLARLIVFYRPAQSSRVLLPSEVVESTALSQTFSVVAHYESALQRLTQAQRVRVGSKTVEQVRLEHSQLPSWTLRVVNDSCDTCFDSPTYGTAVAGMPEDMMGGDDDEVTEKESAPLPVFATTSAPLGLMGPLLFAMASVTDDVDVAAELPQWPWVTRSYAQLRAGADSGAPRHLIVMGIPSTDQPRRYPLRDAQRVTWMTYREVARAENDFTGALLPLYVFAAAERESDGQNSSGTLDMELLTPTVGEYVAASARWAEGADENVPADYEQRRVVLREGWRTIPRSDAAVWESPCAAVKTSVVRAGSVTATSSPLVQLSSALALPVTPAFTAAARYICHASTALWQEALHHRNAIWIDMVTDLKPNSGKTIGMGISWGTPTEVGMSQKVATWLNYAYTAFPDVPYIMKGDDDTYLKVPQYLSDLRYARDGFPRARNLTSEIPHGGVVPVSEVVHDDEECLYRVWRLVVRNTLFGHGSAYALDRRLIQASMNLFDQSNTELLRLLTMPYNSSLDETYERLEMHHEDVLVARQVKDNGEAVQNVCPRHRVCYLVDKGSRVNQVLRPKPTPVSWASTIEHYGMPAIPYYLHYLHKNEFRVAAEAKVALAHGANISDVEAKATAQMNDWVRSQVPSTLVGLGSNPDIDWVRGPERVAHVMAEEDDVAVYDVRYRFRKHDLVECTFEPVS
;
A
#
# COMPACT_ATOMS: atom_id res chain seq x y z
N MET A 1 9.72 -9.25 59.66
CA MET A 1 9.39 -10.58 59.08
C MET A 1 8.23 -10.55 58.07
N LYS A 2 7.26 -9.61 58.15
CA LYS A 2 6.11 -9.52 57.21
C LYS A 2 6.42 -8.97 55.80
N LEU A 3 7.47 -8.16 55.60
CA LEU A 3 7.81 -7.59 54.28
C LEU A 3 8.41 -8.59 53.27
N ARG A 4 9.10 -9.64 53.75
CA ARG A 4 9.68 -10.68 52.88
C ARG A 4 8.63 -11.66 52.37
N THR A 5 7.53 -11.84 53.11
CA THR A 5 6.40 -12.70 52.72
C THR A 5 5.53 -12.05 51.65
N LEU A 6 5.32 -10.73 51.73
CA LEU A 6 4.60 -9.93 50.72
C LEU A 6 5.31 -9.88 49.37
N ARG A 7 6.65 -9.76 49.35
CA ARG A 7 7.43 -9.83 48.09
C ARG A 7 7.39 -11.22 47.46
N LYS A 8 7.41 -12.30 48.26
CA LYS A 8 7.27 -13.67 47.74
C LYS A 8 5.86 -13.95 47.21
N GLN A 9 4.81 -13.42 47.83
CA GLN A 9 3.44 -13.55 47.34
C GLN A 9 3.19 -12.74 46.06
N ALA A 10 3.75 -11.53 45.92
CA ALA A 10 3.65 -10.73 44.70
C ALA A 10 4.40 -11.36 43.51
N THR A 11 5.55 -12.00 43.76
CA THR A 11 6.31 -12.71 42.72
C THR A 11 5.61 -14.00 42.30
N LEU A 12 4.97 -14.72 43.24
CA LEU A 12 4.17 -15.91 42.94
C LEU A 12 2.88 -15.56 42.16
N LEU A 13 2.25 -14.43 42.46
CA LEU A 13 1.08 -13.92 41.73
C LEU A 13 1.44 -13.50 40.29
N ALA A 14 2.60 -12.87 40.11
CA ALA A 14 3.11 -12.48 38.78
C ALA A 14 3.45 -13.70 37.91
N VAL A 15 4.00 -14.77 38.50
CA VAL A 15 4.28 -16.03 37.79
C VAL A 15 2.99 -16.80 37.45
N LEU A 16 1.97 -16.76 38.32
CA LEU A 16 0.65 -17.34 38.04
C LEU A 16 -0.11 -16.61 36.93
N VAL A 17 0.00 -15.28 36.84
CA VAL A 17 -0.65 -14.49 35.76
C VAL A 17 0.03 -14.70 34.40
N VAL A 18 1.36 -14.92 34.38
CA VAL A 18 2.12 -15.17 33.14
C VAL A 18 1.91 -16.61 32.61
N PHE A 19 1.70 -17.60 33.49
CA PHE A 19 1.51 -19.00 33.07
C PHE A 19 0.05 -19.47 32.95
N CYS A 20 -0.93 -18.81 33.58
CA CYS A 20 -2.34 -19.23 33.48
C CYS A 20 -3.13 -18.57 32.33
N PHE A 21 -2.65 -17.47 31.75
CA PHE A 21 -3.31 -16.82 30.61
C PHE A 21 -3.33 -17.64 29.29
N PRO A 22 -2.34 -18.50 28.97
CA PRO A 22 -2.44 -19.39 27.80
C PRO A 22 -3.33 -20.62 28.04
N LEU A 23 -3.46 -21.07 29.30
CA LEU A 23 -4.23 -22.28 29.66
C LEU A 23 -5.74 -22.03 29.77
N ALA A 24 -6.17 -20.79 30.07
CA ALA A 24 -7.59 -20.44 30.13
C ALA A 24 -8.28 -20.41 28.75
N ARG A 25 -7.53 -20.43 27.64
CA ARG A 25 -8.09 -20.59 26.28
C ARG A 25 -8.41 -22.05 25.91
N LEU A 26 -7.96 -23.03 26.69
CA LEU A 26 -8.16 -24.46 26.39
C LEU A 26 -9.40 -25.08 27.06
N ILE A 27 -10.13 -24.37 27.93
CA ILE A 27 -11.21 -24.99 28.77
C ILE A 27 -12.62 -24.39 28.58
N VAL A 28 -12.85 -23.39 27.70
CA VAL A 28 -14.19 -22.77 27.56
C VAL A 28 -15.00 -23.20 26.31
N PHE A 29 -14.52 -24.15 25.50
CA PHE A 29 -15.35 -24.77 24.45
C PHE A 29 -15.44 -26.29 24.60
N TYR A 30 -16.13 -26.73 25.65
CA TYR A 30 -16.78 -28.05 25.65
C TYR A 30 -18.22 -27.88 26.15
N ARG A 31 -19.11 -27.45 25.25
CA ARG A 31 -20.53 -27.79 25.33
C ARG A 31 -20.75 -28.94 24.36
N PRO A 32 -21.22 -30.12 24.80
CA PRO A 32 -21.53 -31.19 23.89
C PRO A 32 -22.73 -30.75 23.04
N ALA A 33 -22.53 -30.66 21.72
CA ALA A 33 -23.63 -30.50 20.79
C ALA A 33 -24.56 -31.70 20.94
N GLN A 34 -25.81 -31.42 21.28
CA GLN A 34 -26.88 -32.39 21.35
C GLN A 34 -27.08 -32.98 19.95
N SER A 35 -26.82 -34.28 19.81
CA SER A 35 -27.05 -35.04 18.59
C SER A 35 -28.54 -35.14 18.30
N SER A 36 -29.07 -34.24 17.48
CA SER A 36 -30.33 -34.44 16.76
C SER A 36 -30.00 -35.05 15.40
N ARG A 37 -30.00 -36.39 15.33
CA ARG A 37 -29.91 -37.14 14.07
C ARG A 37 -31.17 -36.87 13.26
N VAL A 38 -31.06 -36.04 12.23
CA VAL A 38 -32.00 -36.05 11.10
C VAL A 38 -31.33 -36.85 10.00
N LEU A 39 -31.79 -38.08 9.81
CA LEU A 39 -31.47 -38.91 8.66
C LEU A 39 -32.22 -38.33 7.45
N LEU A 40 -31.48 -37.83 6.47
CA LEU A 40 -31.99 -37.54 5.12
C LEU A 40 -31.46 -38.57 4.13
N PRO A 41 -32.22 -38.90 3.07
CA PRO A 41 -32.06 -40.12 2.30
C PRO A 41 -30.74 -40.13 1.53
N SER A 42 -30.18 -41.33 1.39
CA SER A 42 -29.09 -41.63 0.48
C SER A 42 -29.56 -41.50 -0.97
N GLU A 43 -29.57 -40.27 -1.48
CA GLU A 43 -29.52 -40.03 -2.92
C GLU A 43 -28.07 -39.81 -3.31
N VAL A 44 -27.64 -40.63 -4.26
CA VAL A 44 -26.39 -40.54 -4.98
C VAL A 44 -26.33 -39.15 -5.60
N VAL A 45 -25.59 -38.23 -4.97
CA VAL A 45 -25.22 -36.96 -5.60
C VAL A 45 -24.17 -37.30 -6.64
N GLU A 46 -24.65 -37.53 -7.86
CA GLU A 46 -23.84 -37.42 -9.06
C GLU A 46 -23.07 -36.10 -9.01
N SER A 47 -21.75 -36.23 -9.18
CA SER A 47 -20.80 -35.14 -9.34
C SER A 47 -21.20 -34.26 -10.52
N THR A 48 -22.11 -33.32 -10.28
CA THR A 48 -22.51 -32.30 -11.24
C THR A 48 -21.68 -31.06 -10.97
N ALA A 49 -20.66 -30.90 -11.81
CA ALA A 49 -20.03 -29.65 -12.24
C ALA A 49 -20.17 -28.42 -11.31
N LEU A 50 -19.29 -28.32 -10.32
CA LEU A 50 -18.80 -27.04 -9.78
C LEU A 50 -17.34 -26.88 -10.20
N SER A 51 -17.14 -26.81 -11.52
CA SER A 51 -15.85 -26.59 -12.19
C SER A 51 -15.90 -25.24 -12.89
N GLN A 52 -16.13 -24.15 -12.16
CA GLN A 52 -15.89 -22.80 -12.65
C GLN A 52 -15.53 -21.93 -11.46
N THR A 53 -14.24 -21.71 -11.21
CA THR A 53 -13.67 -20.52 -10.54
C THR A 53 -12.13 -20.67 -10.47
N PHE A 54 -11.46 -19.99 -11.40
CA PHE A 54 -10.06 -19.51 -11.37
C PHE A 54 -8.89 -20.52 -11.44
N SER A 55 -8.34 -20.72 -12.65
CA SER A 55 -6.97 -21.16 -13.02
C SER A 55 -6.11 -20.07 -13.74
N VAL A 56 -4.91 -19.73 -13.25
CA VAL A 56 -3.91 -18.92 -14.00
C VAL A 56 -2.60 -19.70 -14.10
N VAL A 57 -2.06 -19.83 -15.32
CA VAL A 57 -0.68 -20.29 -15.59
C VAL A 57 0.11 -19.10 -16.15
N ALA A 58 1.26 -18.80 -15.57
CA ALA A 58 2.21 -17.81 -16.07
C ALA A 58 3.62 -18.45 -16.16
N HIS A 59 4.23 -18.40 -17.34
CA HIS A 59 5.66 -18.67 -17.55
C HIS A 59 6.40 -17.32 -17.70
N TYR A 60 7.63 -17.20 -17.17
CA TYR A 60 8.45 -15.97 -17.24
C TYR A 60 9.69 -16.11 -18.15
N GLU A 61 10.03 -15.02 -18.86
CA GLU A 61 11.31 -14.77 -19.57
C GLU A 61 11.94 -13.42 -19.13
N SER A 62 13.27 -13.37 -18.99
CA SER A 62 14.05 -12.22 -18.49
C SER A 62 14.34 -11.14 -19.55
N ALA A 63 14.70 -9.92 -19.11
CA ALA A 63 14.85 -8.72 -19.97
C ALA A 63 15.89 -8.86 -21.12
N LEU A 64 16.93 -9.68 -20.96
CA LEU A 64 17.94 -9.92 -22.02
C LEU A 64 17.43 -10.84 -23.14
N GLN A 65 16.39 -11.64 -22.88
CA GLN A 65 15.78 -12.58 -23.82
C GLN A 65 14.66 -11.95 -24.65
N ARG A 66 14.20 -10.74 -24.27
CA ARG A 66 13.16 -9.95 -24.98
C ARG A 66 13.65 -9.31 -26.29
N LEU A 67 14.85 -9.65 -26.76
CA LEU A 67 15.39 -9.27 -28.07
C LEU A 67 15.34 -10.46 -29.04
N THR A 68 14.95 -10.22 -30.29
CA THR A 68 14.96 -11.24 -31.36
C THR A 68 16.38 -11.65 -31.76
N GLN A 69 16.53 -12.82 -32.39
CA GLN A 69 17.84 -13.33 -32.85
C GLN A 69 18.51 -12.42 -33.89
N ALA A 70 17.73 -11.74 -34.73
CA ALA A 70 18.22 -10.73 -35.68
C ALA A 70 18.72 -9.44 -34.99
N GLN A 71 18.12 -9.04 -33.87
CA GLN A 71 18.59 -7.93 -33.01
C GLN A 71 19.83 -8.33 -32.20
N ARG A 72 19.91 -9.61 -31.76
CA ARG A 72 21.13 -10.21 -31.18
C ARG A 72 22.29 -10.25 -32.18
N VAL A 73 22.02 -10.43 -33.48
CA VAL A 73 23.01 -10.46 -34.58
C VAL A 73 23.34 -9.05 -35.12
N ARG A 74 22.40 -8.09 -35.13
CA ARG A 74 22.62 -6.67 -35.48
C ARG A 74 23.37 -5.87 -34.41
N VAL A 75 23.19 -6.18 -33.12
CA VAL A 75 24.02 -5.63 -32.02
C VAL A 75 25.46 -6.17 -32.07
N GLY A 76 25.68 -7.29 -32.77
CA GLY A 76 27.01 -7.83 -33.09
C GLY A 76 27.57 -7.46 -34.47
N SER A 77 26.81 -6.80 -35.36
CA SER A 77 27.17 -6.58 -36.77
C SER A 77 27.08 -5.10 -37.17
N LYS A 78 28.17 -4.56 -37.72
CA LYS A 78 28.48 -3.12 -37.84
C LYS A 78 27.68 -2.29 -38.86
N THR A 79 26.51 -2.71 -39.35
CA THR A 79 25.75 -1.91 -40.35
C THR A 79 24.23 -1.98 -40.15
N VAL A 80 23.59 -0.81 -40.14
CA VAL A 80 22.29 -0.48 -39.53
C VAL A 80 21.21 -0.26 -40.59
N GLU A 81 20.03 -0.88 -40.42
CA GLU A 81 18.74 -0.41 -40.97
C GLU A 81 17.55 -1.00 -40.16
N GLN A 82 16.44 -0.25 -40.12
CA GLN A 82 15.50 -0.07 -39.00
C GLN A 82 14.66 -1.29 -38.56
N VAL A 83 14.19 -1.26 -37.29
CA VAL A 83 13.53 -2.36 -36.57
C VAL A 83 12.11 -1.94 -36.15
N ARG A 84 11.11 -2.77 -36.48
CA ARG A 84 9.72 -2.68 -35.99
C ARG A 84 9.64 -3.30 -34.59
N LEU A 85 8.88 -2.66 -33.68
CA LEU A 85 8.77 -3.09 -32.28
C LEU A 85 7.56 -4.02 -32.08
N GLU A 86 7.77 -5.09 -31.31
CA GLU A 86 6.84 -6.15 -30.96
C GLU A 86 6.10 -5.85 -29.64
N HIS A 87 4.95 -6.50 -29.44
CA HIS A 87 3.99 -6.29 -28.35
C HIS A 87 4.56 -6.46 -26.92
N SER A 88 5.72 -7.11 -26.78
CA SER A 88 6.48 -7.29 -25.53
C SER A 88 7.35 -6.08 -25.15
N GLN A 89 7.36 -5.04 -25.98
CA GLN A 89 8.07 -3.77 -25.81
C GLN A 89 7.12 -2.66 -25.29
N LEU A 90 5.94 -3.07 -24.80
CA LEU A 90 4.85 -2.23 -24.32
C LEU A 90 4.68 -2.39 -22.78
N PRO A 91 4.77 -1.32 -21.97
CA PRO A 91 4.70 -1.39 -20.51
C PRO A 91 3.30 -1.74 -19.98
N SER A 92 3.24 -2.54 -18.92
CA SER A 92 2.00 -2.89 -18.23
C SER A 92 1.45 -1.70 -17.44
N TRP A 93 0.44 -1.09 -17.99
CA TRP A 93 -0.72 -0.65 -17.23
C TRP A 93 -1.85 -1.40 -17.93
N THR A 94 -2.08 -2.62 -17.44
CA THR A 94 -3.26 -3.41 -17.77
C THR A 94 -3.73 -3.40 -19.23
N LEU A 95 -2.99 -4.09 -20.07
CA LEU A 95 -3.49 -4.49 -21.37
C LEU A 95 -3.31 -6.00 -21.41
N ARG A 96 -4.42 -6.74 -21.37
CA ARG A 96 -4.40 -8.18 -21.63
C ARG A 96 -5.02 -8.40 -23.00
N VAL A 97 -4.25 -9.01 -23.90
CA VAL A 97 -4.83 -9.73 -25.03
C VAL A 97 -5.52 -10.95 -24.40
N VAL A 98 -6.84 -11.05 -24.54
CA VAL A 98 -7.62 -12.18 -24.03
C VAL A 98 -7.49 -13.30 -25.05
N ASN A 99 -6.86 -14.41 -24.65
CA ASN A 99 -6.75 -15.61 -25.48
C ASN A 99 -8.10 -16.35 -25.52
N ASP A 100 -8.38 -17.01 -26.63
CA ASP A 100 -9.56 -17.83 -26.92
C ASP A 100 -9.91 -18.85 -25.82
N SER A 101 -8.89 -19.32 -25.10
CA SER A 101 -8.99 -20.32 -24.03
C SER A 101 -8.87 -19.76 -22.60
N CYS A 102 -9.05 -18.45 -22.39
CA CYS A 102 -8.94 -17.86 -21.04
C CYS A 102 -10.20 -18.15 -20.17
N ASP A 103 -10.26 -19.35 -19.59
CA ASP A 103 -11.32 -19.80 -18.68
C ASP A 103 -11.42 -18.98 -17.36
N THR A 104 -10.57 -17.96 -17.16
CA THR A 104 -10.46 -17.18 -15.92
C THR A 104 -10.51 -15.67 -16.05
N CYS A 105 -10.72 -15.18 -17.25
CA CYS A 105 -10.88 -13.77 -17.50
C CYS A 105 -12.32 -13.33 -17.11
N PHE A 106 -12.45 -12.31 -16.26
CA PHE A 106 -13.73 -11.80 -15.74
C PHE A 106 -14.70 -11.24 -16.81
N ASP A 107 -14.29 -11.18 -18.08
CA ASP A 107 -15.04 -10.62 -19.22
C ASP A 107 -15.32 -11.64 -20.35
N SER A 108 -15.35 -12.94 -20.01
CA SER A 108 -15.66 -14.03 -20.94
C SER A 108 -16.97 -13.86 -21.76
N PRO A 109 -18.08 -13.32 -21.20
CA PRO A 109 -19.33 -13.12 -21.95
C PRO A 109 -19.20 -12.10 -23.10
N THR A 110 -18.43 -11.03 -22.88
CA THR A 110 -18.15 -9.95 -23.84
C THR A 110 -17.13 -10.37 -24.88
N TYR A 111 -16.26 -11.33 -24.59
CA TYR A 111 -15.39 -11.94 -25.58
C TYR A 111 -16.16 -12.92 -26.48
N GLY A 112 -16.86 -13.89 -25.88
CA GLY A 112 -17.57 -14.95 -26.63
C GLY A 112 -18.64 -14.42 -27.57
N THR A 113 -19.31 -13.33 -27.18
CA THR A 113 -20.34 -12.71 -28.02
C THR A 113 -19.71 -11.88 -29.17
N ALA A 114 -18.42 -11.50 -29.09
CA ALA A 114 -17.68 -10.67 -30.07
C ALA A 114 -17.10 -11.43 -31.20
N VAL A 115 -16.60 -12.59 -30.87
CA VAL A 115 -16.16 -13.59 -31.80
C VAL A 115 -17.36 -14.12 -32.61
N ALA A 116 -18.54 -14.27 -31.99
CA ALA A 116 -19.76 -14.74 -32.68
C ALA A 116 -20.35 -13.75 -33.71
N GLY A 117 -19.92 -12.48 -33.69
CA GLY A 117 -20.42 -11.42 -34.57
C GLY A 117 -19.46 -10.97 -35.67
N MET A 118 -18.24 -11.55 -35.75
CA MET A 118 -17.26 -11.21 -36.78
C MET A 118 -17.47 -12.03 -38.05
N PRO A 119 -17.33 -11.42 -39.25
CA PRO A 119 -17.41 -12.15 -40.50
C PRO A 119 -16.24 -13.16 -40.61
N GLU A 120 -16.51 -14.33 -41.20
CA GLU A 120 -15.62 -15.51 -41.23
C GLU A 120 -14.21 -15.22 -41.79
N ASP A 121 -14.06 -14.16 -42.59
CA ASP A 121 -12.81 -13.71 -43.19
C ASP A 121 -11.85 -13.01 -42.20
N MET A 122 -12.33 -12.60 -41.01
CA MET A 122 -11.50 -12.11 -39.90
C MET A 122 -11.14 -13.20 -38.87
N MET A 123 -11.76 -14.39 -38.99
CA MET A 123 -11.68 -15.46 -38.00
C MET A 123 -10.62 -16.54 -38.30
N GLY A 124 -9.82 -16.38 -39.35
CA GLY A 124 -8.76 -17.33 -39.73
C GLY A 124 -9.34 -18.70 -40.06
N GLY A 125 -9.68 -18.92 -41.33
CA GLY A 125 -10.21 -20.21 -41.79
C GLY A 125 -9.26 -21.37 -41.50
N ASP A 126 -9.84 -22.52 -41.18
CA ASP A 126 -9.19 -23.79 -40.82
C ASP A 126 -8.55 -24.51 -42.04
N ASP A 127 -8.11 -23.75 -43.06
CA ASP A 127 -7.63 -24.29 -44.32
C ASP A 127 -6.09 -24.25 -44.41
N ASP A 128 -5.50 -25.45 -44.53
CA ASP A 128 -4.08 -25.82 -44.63
C ASP A 128 -3.30 -25.22 -45.83
N GLU A 129 -3.69 -24.07 -46.40
CA GLU A 129 -2.98 -23.42 -47.51
C GLU A 129 -2.57 -21.98 -47.21
N VAL A 130 -1.27 -21.84 -46.94
CA VAL A 130 -0.53 -20.59 -46.72
C VAL A 130 -0.67 -19.66 -47.94
N THR A 131 -1.62 -18.74 -47.87
CA THR A 131 -1.59 -17.48 -48.63
C THR A 131 -1.76 -16.32 -47.65
N GLU A 132 -0.79 -15.41 -47.64
CA GLU A 132 -0.76 -14.19 -46.82
C GLU A 132 -1.98 -13.30 -47.12
N LYS A 133 -3.07 -13.51 -46.40
CA LYS A 133 -4.05 -12.44 -46.14
C LYS A 133 -3.66 -11.78 -44.82
N GLU A 134 -3.38 -10.48 -44.88
CA GLU A 134 -3.18 -9.63 -43.71
C GLU A 134 -4.34 -9.85 -42.72
N SER A 135 -4.05 -10.49 -41.59
CA SER A 135 -4.99 -10.66 -40.49
C SER A 135 -5.31 -9.28 -39.90
N ALA A 136 -6.60 -8.96 -39.78
CA ALA A 136 -7.05 -7.73 -39.16
C ALA A 136 -6.58 -7.65 -37.69
N PRO A 137 -6.21 -6.46 -37.18
CA PRO A 137 -5.72 -6.30 -35.82
C PRO A 137 -6.74 -6.77 -34.79
N LEU A 138 -6.30 -7.67 -33.90
CA LEU A 138 -7.12 -8.21 -32.81
C LEU A 138 -7.52 -7.11 -31.80
N PRO A 139 -8.67 -7.24 -31.13
CA PRO A 139 -9.12 -6.27 -30.14
C PRO A 139 -8.21 -6.23 -28.88
N VAL A 140 -7.82 -5.05 -28.40
CA VAL A 140 -6.88 -4.87 -27.26
C VAL A 140 -7.59 -4.39 -25.98
N PHE A 141 -7.81 -5.30 -25.01
CA PHE A 141 -8.53 -4.97 -23.77
C PHE A 141 -7.63 -4.19 -22.81
N ALA A 142 -8.00 -2.97 -22.47
CA ALA A 142 -7.36 -2.26 -21.37
C ALA A 142 -8.14 -2.47 -20.06
N THR A 143 -7.50 -3.13 -19.13
CA THR A 143 -7.87 -3.09 -17.71
C THR A 143 -7.19 -1.84 -17.08
N THR A 144 -7.24 -1.57 -15.77
CA THR A 144 -6.65 -0.34 -15.15
C THR A 144 -5.69 -0.58 -13.97
N SER A 145 -4.74 -1.50 -14.07
CA SER A 145 -4.02 -2.06 -12.95
C SER A 145 -2.54 -2.32 -13.21
N ALA A 146 -1.81 -2.30 -12.10
CA ALA A 146 -0.44 -2.72 -11.96
C ALA A 146 -0.31 -4.26 -12.15
N PRO A 147 0.82 -4.92 -11.82
CA PRO A 147 1.24 -6.21 -12.38
C PRO A 147 0.24 -7.38 -12.26
N LEU A 148 -0.86 -7.23 -11.52
CA LEU A 148 -1.86 -8.28 -11.30
C LEU A 148 -3.31 -7.91 -11.64
N GLY A 149 -3.66 -6.70 -12.08
CA GLY A 149 -5.10 -6.36 -12.18
C GLY A 149 -5.70 -5.76 -10.90
N LEU A 150 -4.93 -5.72 -9.81
CA LEU A 150 -5.48 -5.67 -8.45
C LEU A 150 -5.47 -4.30 -7.78
N MET A 151 -4.52 -3.44 -8.16
CA MET A 151 -4.22 -2.20 -7.46
C MET A 151 -3.73 -1.12 -8.41
N GLY A 152 -4.09 0.15 -8.14
CA GLY A 152 -3.64 1.31 -8.92
C GLY A 152 -4.01 2.65 -8.26
N PRO A 153 -3.59 3.79 -8.84
CA PRO A 153 -4.01 5.11 -8.37
C PRO A 153 -5.54 5.19 -8.30
N LEU A 154 -6.08 5.70 -7.18
CA LEU A 154 -7.53 5.83 -7.00
C LEU A 154 -8.17 6.73 -8.07
N LEU A 155 -7.41 7.69 -8.63
CA LEU A 155 -7.80 8.48 -9.79
C LEU A 155 -8.22 7.60 -10.98
N PHE A 156 -7.51 6.50 -11.26
CA PHE A 156 -7.82 5.63 -12.38
C PHE A 156 -9.06 4.78 -12.13
N ALA A 157 -9.32 4.40 -10.89
CA ALA A 157 -10.57 3.76 -10.52
C ALA A 157 -11.77 4.71 -10.67
N MET A 158 -11.62 6.00 -10.38
CA MET A 158 -12.66 7.00 -10.66
C MET A 158 -12.86 7.19 -12.17
N ALA A 159 -11.74 7.33 -12.90
CA ALA A 159 -11.72 7.50 -14.35
C ALA A 159 -12.47 6.39 -15.09
N SER A 160 -12.33 5.15 -14.62
CA SER A 160 -12.90 4.00 -15.30
C SER A 160 -14.43 3.96 -15.28
N VAL A 161 -15.06 4.77 -14.41
CA VAL A 161 -16.52 4.75 -14.23
C VAL A 161 -17.19 6.05 -14.65
N THR A 162 -16.54 7.20 -14.54
CA THR A 162 -17.18 8.52 -14.78
C THR A 162 -16.26 9.51 -15.50
N ASP A 163 -16.84 10.41 -16.28
CA ASP A 163 -16.15 11.55 -16.91
C ASP A 163 -16.25 12.83 -16.06
N ASP A 164 -17.02 12.83 -14.96
CA ASP A 164 -17.15 13.98 -14.05
C ASP A 164 -15.85 14.28 -13.26
N VAL A 165 -14.90 13.35 -13.33
CA VAL A 165 -13.51 13.56 -12.94
C VAL A 165 -12.69 13.72 -14.22
N ASP A 166 -12.31 14.97 -14.52
CA ASP A 166 -11.43 15.27 -15.64
C ASP A 166 -10.02 14.75 -15.36
N VAL A 167 -9.76 13.52 -15.80
CA VAL A 167 -8.50 12.81 -15.59
C VAL A 167 -7.33 13.55 -16.22
N ALA A 168 -7.55 14.25 -17.33
CA ALA A 168 -6.47 14.97 -18.00
C ALA A 168 -6.09 16.25 -17.25
N ALA A 169 -7.05 16.92 -16.62
CA ALA A 169 -6.78 18.02 -15.70
C ALA A 169 -6.20 17.53 -14.35
N GLU A 170 -6.62 16.36 -13.88
CA GLU A 170 -6.17 15.82 -12.59
C GLU A 170 -4.79 15.16 -12.66
N LEU A 171 -4.51 14.30 -13.65
CA LEU A 171 -3.28 13.51 -13.71
C LEU A 171 -1.97 14.32 -13.60
N PRO A 172 -1.82 15.52 -14.20
CA PRO A 172 -0.64 16.37 -13.98
C PRO A 172 -0.40 16.74 -12.51
N GLN A 173 -1.46 16.75 -11.69
CA GLN A 173 -1.40 17.02 -10.25
C GLN A 173 -1.05 15.75 -9.44
N TRP A 174 -0.92 14.59 -10.10
CA TRP A 174 -0.45 13.32 -9.53
C TRP A 174 0.96 12.99 -10.07
N PRO A 175 1.97 13.84 -9.83
CA PRO A 175 3.23 13.73 -10.54
C PRO A 175 4.05 12.48 -10.13
N TRP A 176 3.72 11.81 -9.01
CA TRP A 176 4.32 10.51 -8.68
C TRP A 176 3.82 9.39 -9.60
N VAL A 177 2.59 9.49 -10.13
CA VAL A 177 2.00 8.52 -11.06
C VAL A 177 2.66 8.62 -12.42
N THR A 178 2.71 9.82 -13.00
CA THR A 178 3.34 10.00 -14.33
C THR A 178 4.81 9.58 -14.32
N ARG A 179 5.52 9.85 -13.21
CA ARG A 179 6.90 9.41 -13.02
C ARG A 179 7.04 7.90 -12.87
N SER A 180 6.23 7.23 -12.06
CA SER A 180 6.30 5.78 -11.91
C SER A 180 6.13 5.08 -13.26
N TYR A 181 5.19 5.53 -14.08
CA TYR A 181 4.99 5.01 -15.44
C TYR A 181 6.13 5.35 -16.41
N ALA A 182 6.73 6.54 -16.29
CA ALA A 182 7.91 6.88 -17.08
C ALA A 182 9.14 6.03 -16.71
N GLN A 183 9.34 5.77 -15.42
CA GLN A 183 10.44 4.93 -14.92
C GLN A 183 10.27 3.46 -15.31
N LEU A 184 9.04 2.94 -15.23
CA LEU A 184 8.70 1.60 -15.75
C LEU A 184 9.07 1.43 -17.23
N ARG A 185 8.93 2.50 -18.03
CA ARG A 185 9.33 2.54 -19.45
C ARG A 185 10.83 2.62 -19.65
N ALA A 186 11.47 3.54 -18.94
CA ALA A 186 12.89 3.79 -19.10
C ALA A 186 13.77 2.68 -18.48
N GLY A 187 13.22 1.87 -17.58
CA GLY A 187 13.96 0.93 -16.76
C GLY A 187 14.60 1.62 -15.54
N ALA A 188 15.12 0.81 -14.61
CA ALA A 188 15.69 1.27 -13.34
C ALA A 188 16.95 2.15 -13.49
N ASP A 189 17.62 2.13 -14.66
CA ASP A 189 18.89 2.83 -14.92
C ASP A 189 18.76 4.33 -15.29
N SER A 190 17.56 4.92 -15.15
CA SER A 190 17.28 6.28 -15.67
C SER A 190 17.75 7.46 -14.77
N GLY A 191 18.45 7.20 -13.67
CA GLY A 191 19.04 8.22 -12.79
C GLY A 191 18.97 7.88 -11.31
N ALA A 192 19.37 8.82 -10.45
CA ALA A 192 19.24 8.66 -9.01
C ALA A 192 17.75 8.57 -8.60
N PRO A 193 17.37 7.65 -7.69
CA PRO A 193 16.01 7.52 -7.23
C PRO A 193 15.47 8.84 -6.69
N ARG A 194 14.21 9.13 -7.00
CA ARG A 194 13.57 10.33 -6.42
C ARG A 194 13.21 10.12 -4.96
N HIS A 195 12.83 8.88 -4.62
CA HIS A 195 12.41 8.49 -3.28
C HIS A 195 13.38 7.42 -2.76
N LEU A 196 13.80 7.55 -1.51
CA LEU A 196 14.55 6.51 -0.80
C LEU A 196 13.60 5.40 -0.34
N ILE A 197 12.37 5.78 0.01
CA ILE A 197 11.38 4.90 0.59
C ILE A 197 9.97 5.27 0.12
N VAL A 198 9.21 4.26 -0.27
CA VAL A 198 7.79 4.40 -0.59
C VAL A 198 7.00 3.62 0.46
N MET A 199 6.08 4.29 1.14
CA MET A 199 5.32 3.76 2.27
C MET A 199 3.86 3.57 1.90
N GLY A 200 3.35 2.35 2.07
CA GLY A 200 1.95 2.05 1.96
C GLY A 200 1.30 2.18 3.32
N ILE A 201 0.17 2.87 3.34
CA ILE A 201 -0.65 3.05 4.53
C ILE A 201 -2.00 2.36 4.31
N PRO A 202 -2.10 1.05 4.60
CA PRO A 202 -3.38 0.34 4.61
C PRO A 202 -4.37 1.08 5.51
N SER A 203 -5.43 1.60 4.91
CA SER A 203 -6.47 2.35 5.63
C SER A 203 -7.84 1.90 5.15
N THR A 204 -8.88 2.27 5.90
CA THR A 204 -10.26 1.95 5.58
C THR A 204 -11.07 3.22 5.36
N ASP A 205 -12.06 3.11 4.48
CA ASP A 205 -13.02 4.16 4.20
C ASP A 205 -14.09 4.24 5.29
N GLN A 206 -13.67 4.71 6.46
CA GLN A 206 -14.54 4.83 7.63
C GLN A 206 -14.41 6.22 8.26
N PRO A 207 -15.52 6.85 8.70
CA PRO A 207 -15.48 8.17 9.33
C PRO A 207 -14.53 8.26 10.52
N ARG A 208 -14.37 7.17 11.28
CA ARG A 208 -13.50 7.12 12.46
C ARG A 208 -12.00 7.09 12.12
N ARG A 209 -11.62 6.66 10.91
CA ARG A 209 -10.21 6.62 10.47
C ARG A 209 -9.75 7.94 9.86
N TYR A 210 -10.67 8.70 9.29
CA TYR A 210 -10.38 9.98 8.64
C TYR A 210 -9.61 10.97 9.55
N PRO A 211 -9.99 11.22 10.82
CA PRO A 211 -9.22 12.11 11.70
C PRO A 211 -7.79 11.64 11.98
N LEU A 212 -7.50 10.33 11.92
CA LEU A 212 -6.15 9.80 12.12
C LEU A 212 -5.28 10.15 10.91
N ARG A 213 -5.84 9.97 9.71
CA ARG A 213 -5.24 10.35 8.42
C ARG A 213 -4.98 11.85 8.30
N ASP A 214 -5.94 12.69 8.71
CA ASP A 214 -5.76 14.15 8.75
C ASP A 214 -4.64 14.53 9.72
N ALA A 215 -4.61 13.91 10.91
CA ALA A 215 -3.56 14.16 11.90
C ALA A 215 -2.17 13.82 11.35
N GLN A 216 -1.99 12.72 10.60
CA GLN A 216 -0.70 12.40 9.95
C GLN A 216 -0.27 13.51 8.97
N ARG A 217 -1.19 13.96 8.10
CA ARG A 217 -0.93 14.97 7.06
C ARG A 217 -0.49 16.31 7.62
N VAL A 218 -1.13 16.76 8.69
CA VAL A 218 -0.83 18.08 9.30
C VAL A 218 0.26 18.02 10.37
N THR A 219 0.81 16.84 10.66
CA THR A 219 1.90 16.66 11.64
C THR A 219 3.16 16.11 10.97
N TRP A 220 3.50 14.83 11.13
CA TRP A 220 4.78 14.30 10.67
C TRP A 220 4.93 14.29 9.15
N MET A 221 3.84 14.29 8.37
CA MET A 221 3.95 14.41 6.92
C MET A 221 4.32 15.83 6.45
N THR A 222 4.33 16.82 7.36
CA THR A 222 4.79 18.18 7.05
C THR A 222 6.30 18.30 6.95
N TYR A 223 7.05 17.29 7.42
CA TYR A 223 8.51 17.32 7.36
C TYR A 223 9.02 17.45 5.92
N ARG A 224 10.16 18.13 5.73
CA ARG A 224 10.72 18.54 4.45
C ARG A 224 10.92 17.37 3.49
N GLU A 225 11.40 16.23 4.00
CA GLU A 225 11.69 15.05 3.18
C GLU A 225 10.48 14.14 2.92
N VAL A 226 9.26 14.55 3.31
CA VAL A 226 8.03 13.82 2.98
C VAL A 226 7.42 14.36 1.69
N ALA A 227 7.30 13.50 0.68
CA ALA A 227 6.68 13.81 -0.59
C ALA A 227 5.16 13.89 -0.46
N ARG A 228 4.59 15.06 -0.78
CA ARG A 228 3.18 15.39 -0.63
C ARG A 228 2.70 16.31 -1.76
N ALA A 229 1.39 16.53 -1.86
CA ALA A 229 0.84 17.38 -2.91
C ALA A 229 1.40 18.81 -2.85
N GLU A 230 1.62 19.34 -1.65
CA GLU A 230 2.09 20.72 -1.40
C GLU A 230 3.53 20.97 -1.85
N ASN A 231 4.30 19.90 -2.14
CA ASN A 231 5.67 19.99 -2.64
C ASN A 231 5.89 19.18 -3.92
N ASP A 232 4.84 18.98 -4.73
CA ASP A 232 4.89 18.22 -6.00
C ASP A 232 5.44 16.78 -5.85
N PHE A 233 5.19 16.20 -4.67
CA PHE A 233 5.73 14.91 -4.27
C PHE A 233 7.26 14.89 -4.43
N THR A 234 7.92 15.91 -3.91
CA THR A 234 9.38 15.97 -3.72
C THR A 234 9.71 15.56 -2.30
N GLY A 235 10.66 14.64 -2.11
CA GLY A 235 11.01 14.14 -0.79
C GLY A 235 11.45 12.68 -0.84
N ALA A 236 12.30 12.27 0.09
CA ALA A 236 12.83 10.92 0.13
C ALA A 236 11.80 9.87 0.62
N LEU A 237 10.76 10.26 1.37
CA LEU A 237 9.67 9.39 1.81
C LEU A 237 8.37 9.73 1.09
N LEU A 238 7.83 8.79 0.31
CA LEU A 238 6.52 8.92 -0.33
C LEU A 238 5.46 8.07 0.38
N PRO A 239 4.56 8.66 1.19
CA PRO A 239 3.43 7.96 1.77
C PRO A 239 2.23 7.89 0.82
N LEU A 240 1.69 6.70 0.59
CA LEU A 240 0.51 6.42 -0.22
C LEU A 240 -0.51 5.62 0.60
N TYR A 241 -1.74 6.13 0.71
CA TYR A 241 -2.82 5.43 1.39
C TYR A 241 -3.42 4.36 0.49
N VAL A 242 -3.60 3.17 1.04
CA VAL A 242 -4.10 2.00 0.32
C VAL A 242 -5.51 1.67 0.80
N PHE A 243 -6.48 1.90 -0.07
CA PHE A 243 -7.90 1.72 0.20
C PHE A 243 -8.49 0.53 -0.56
N ALA A 244 -9.53 -0.03 0.02
CA ALA A 244 -10.43 -0.99 -0.60
C ALA A 244 -11.86 -0.60 -0.23
N ALA A 245 -12.84 -1.19 -0.89
CA ALA A 245 -14.24 -0.94 -0.54
C ALA A 245 -14.58 -1.51 0.83
N ALA A 246 -15.26 -0.74 1.69
CA ALA A 246 -15.75 -1.25 2.96
C ALA A 246 -16.89 -2.26 2.75
N GLU A 247 -16.84 -3.38 3.46
CA GLU A 247 -17.95 -4.33 3.52
C GLU A 247 -19.19 -3.66 4.14
N ARG A 248 -20.36 -3.80 3.49
CA ARG A 248 -21.65 -3.26 3.98
C ARG A 248 -22.51 -4.37 4.60
N GLU A 249 -23.46 -4.00 5.46
CA GLU A 249 -24.42 -4.99 5.98
C GLU A 249 -25.24 -5.53 4.82
N SER A 250 -25.35 -6.86 4.75
CA SER A 250 -26.34 -7.51 3.92
C SER A 250 -27.71 -7.26 4.55
N ASP A 251 -28.25 -6.07 4.37
CA ASP A 251 -29.66 -5.85 4.67
C ASP A 251 -30.44 -6.67 3.65
N GLY A 252 -31.12 -7.70 4.17
CA GLY A 252 -31.93 -8.60 3.38
C GLY A 252 -32.86 -7.80 2.46
N GLN A 253 -32.82 -8.13 1.17
CA GLN A 253 -33.81 -7.68 0.18
C GLN A 253 -34.11 -6.17 0.23
N ASN A 254 -33.13 -5.33 -0.15
CA ASN A 254 -33.28 -4.08 -0.92
C ASN A 254 -32.02 -3.19 -0.76
N SER A 255 -30.88 -3.60 -1.34
CA SER A 255 -29.73 -2.69 -1.54
C SER A 255 -30.02 -1.71 -2.68
N SER A 256 -31.03 -0.85 -2.51
CA SER A 256 -31.52 0.09 -3.53
C SER A 256 -30.55 1.23 -3.89
N GLY A 257 -29.30 1.22 -3.39
CA GLY A 257 -28.36 2.33 -3.51
C GLY A 257 -26.94 1.97 -3.95
N THR A 258 -26.67 0.73 -4.38
CA THR A 258 -25.37 0.39 -4.96
C THR A 258 -25.56 0.09 -6.44
N LEU A 259 -24.87 0.85 -7.29
CA LEU A 259 -24.89 0.65 -8.74
C LEU A 259 -24.26 -0.69 -9.07
N ASP A 260 -24.97 -1.49 -9.84
CA ASP A 260 -24.42 -2.70 -10.42
C ASP A 260 -23.44 -2.30 -11.53
N MET A 261 -22.16 -2.52 -11.28
CA MET A 261 -21.09 -2.14 -12.19
C MET A 261 -21.05 -3.02 -13.45
N GLU A 262 -21.73 -4.18 -13.46
CA GLU A 262 -21.91 -4.99 -14.67
C GLU A 262 -22.67 -4.23 -15.76
N LEU A 263 -23.51 -3.26 -15.38
CA LEU A 263 -24.20 -2.37 -16.33
C LEU A 263 -23.23 -1.49 -17.13
N LEU A 264 -21.99 -1.31 -16.68
CA LEU A 264 -20.98 -0.52 -17.40
C LEU A 264 -20.14 -1.34 -18.36
N THR A 265 -20.21 -2.68 -18.31
CA THR A 265 -19.45 -3.55 -19.19
C THR A 265 -19.86 -3.29 -20.64
N PRO A 266 -18.94 -2.91 -21.54
CA PRO A 266 -19.26 -2.75 -22.95
C PRO A 266 -19.71 -4.08 -23.54
N THR A 267 -20.59 -4.07 -24.54
CA THR A 267 -20.75 -5.25 -25.38
C THR A 267 -19.53 -5.33 -26.28
N VAL A 268 -19.11 -6.54 -26.58
CA VAL A 268 -18.63 -6.97 -27.89
C VAL A 268 -18.63 -5.94 -29.01
N GLY A 269 -19.83 -5.53 -29.43
CA GLY A 269 -20.05 -4.90 -30.72
C GLY A 269 -19.69 -3.44 -30.59
N GLU A 270 -20.03 -2.86 -29.44
CA GLU A 270 -19.55 -1.55 -29.01
C GLU A 270 -18.02 -1.54 -28.92
N TYR A 271 -17.42 -2.60 -28.39
CA TYR A 271 -15.97 -2.72 -28.26
C TYR A 271 -15.25 -2.86 -29.59
N VAL A 272 -15.74 -3.70 -30.50
CA VAL A 272 -15.23 -3.82 -31.88
C VAL A 272 -15.41 -2.50 -32.62
N ALA A 273 -16.59 -1.88 -32.53
CA ALA A 273 -16.87 -0.58 -33.16
C ALA A 273 -15.94 0.52 -32.64
N ALA A 274 -15.71 0.59 -31.32
CA ALA A 274 -14.77 1.54 -30.74
C ALA A 274 -13.32 1.22 -31.12
N SER A 275 -12.90 -0.05 -31.12
CA SER A 275 -11.53 -0.45 -31.46
C SER A 275 -11.21 -0.14 -32.93
N ALA A 276 -12.14 -0.40 -33.85
CA ALA A 276 -12.01 -0.10 -35.27
C ALA A 276 -11.78 1.40 -35.53
N ARG A 277 -12.36 2.28 -34.70
CA ARG A 277 -12.14 3.74 -34.77
C ARG A 277 -10.69 4.15 -34.49
N TRP A 278 -9.98 3.39 -33.64
CA TRP A 278 -8.62 3.72 -33.19
C TRP A 278 -7.53 2.95 -33.93
N ALA A 279 -7.89 2.08 -34.88
CA ALA A 279 -6.95 1.36 -35.73
C ALA A 279 -6.42 2.26 -36.87
N GLU A 280 -5.10 2.24 -37.11
CA GLU A 280 -4.49 2.94 -38.25
C GLU A 280 -5.00 2.35 -39.58
N GLY A 281 -5.47 3.21 -40.51
CA GLY A 281 -5.91 2.78 -41.85
C GLY A 281 -7.39 2.35 -41.96
N ALA A 282 -8.20 2.56 -40.92
CA ALA A 282 -9.65 2.33 -40.99
C ALA A 282 -10.30 3.16 -42.10
N ASP A 283 -11.20 2.53 -42.88
CA ASP A 283 -11.93 3.19 -43.98
C ASP A 283 -12.68 4.42 -43.45
N GLU A 284 -12.32 5.61 -43.96
CA GLU A 284 -12.93 6.90 -43.57
C GLU A 284 -14.45 6.90 -43.75
N ASN A 285 -15.00 5.96 -44.52
CA ASN A 285 -16.43 5.89 -44.85
C ASN A 285 -17.29 5.12 -43.84
N VAL A 286 -16.73 4.44 -42.83
CA VAL A 286 -17.55 3.79 -41.78
C VAL A 286 -16.95 3.93 -40.38
N PRO A 287 -17.15 5.07 -39.71
CA PRO A 287 -16.96 5.13 -38.27
C PRO A 287 -18.25 4.62 -37.61
N ALA A 288 -18.19 3.46 -36.95
CA ALA A 288 -19.34 2.91 -36.24
C ALA A 288 -19.59 3.70 -34.95
N ASP A 289 -20.76 4.35 -34.87
CA ASP A 289 -21.29 4.87 -33.61
C ASP A 289 -21.33 3.71 -32.59
N TYR A 290 -20.98 3.99 -31.33
CA TYR A 290 -21.06 2.99 -30.26
C TYR A 290 -21.74 3.56 -29.02
N GLU A 291 -22.37 2.70 -28.23
CA GLU A 291 -22.91 3.09 -26.94
C GLU A 291 -21.83 3.04 -25.87
N GLN A 292 -21.79 4.09 -25.05
CA GLN A 292 -20.94 4.16 -23.87
C GLN A 292 -21.81 4.39 -22.64
N ARG A 293 -21.53 3.64 -21.58
CA ARG A 293 -22.22 3.73 -20.29
C ARG A 293 -21.26 4.30 -19.26
N ARG A 294 -21.68 5.36 -18.56
CA ARG A 294 -20.88 6.05 -17.52
C ARG A 294 -21.71 6.34 -16.29
N VAL A 295 -21.05 6.35 -15.13
CA VAL A 295 -21.63 6.74 -13.86
C VAL A 295 -21.80 8.25 -13.81
N VAL A 296 -23.00 8.68 -13.45
CA VAL A 296 -23.33 10.06 -13.08
C VAL A 296 -23.14 10.20 -11.58
N LEU A 297 -22.36 11.21 -11.18
CA LEU A 297 -22.16 11.50 -9.78
C LEU A 297 -23.28 12.41 -9.25
N ARG A 298 -23.54 12.31 -7.95
CA ARG A 298 -24.49 13.18 -7.24
C ARG A 298 -24.11 14.65 -7.42
N GLU A 299 -25.10 15.49 -7.69
CA GLU A 299 -24.87 16.92 -7.84
C GLU A 299 -24.21 17.52 -6.58
N GLY A 300 -23.21 18.38 -6.77
CA GLY A 300 -22.50 19.03 -5.67
C GLY A 300 -21.62 18.12 -4.81
N TRP A 301 -21.37 16.86 -5.23
CA TRP A 301 -20.59 15.89 -4.43
C TRP A 301 -19.22 16.42 -3.97
N ARG A 302 -18.56 17.29 -4.76
CA ARG A 302 -17.25 17.87 -4.43
C ARG A 302 -17.26 18.83 -3.23
N THR A 303 -18.43 19.41 -2.91
CA THR A 303 -18.57 20.47 -1.90
C THR A 303 -19.34 20.03 -0.67
N ILE A 304 -19.76 18.75 -0.59
CA ILE A 304 -20.45 18.23 0.59
C ILE A 304 -19.47 18.29 1.79
N PRO A 305 -19.83 18.99 2.89
CA PRO A 305 -18.93 19.16 4.03
C PRO A 305 -18.82 17.87 4.85
N ARG A 306 -17.70 17.70 5.56
CA ARG A 306 -17.44 16.52 6.41
C ARG A 306 -18.43 16.33 7.57
N SER A 307 -19.14 17.40 7.95
CA SER A 307 -20.19 17.37 8.97
C SER A 307 -21.52 16.80 8.48
N ASP A 308 -21.72 16.71 7.15
CA ASP A 308 -22.93 16.14 6.55
C ASP A 308 -22.81 14.61 6.47
N ALA A 309 -23.87 13.90 6.86
CA ALA A 309 -23.89 12.44 6.79
C ALA A 309 -23.75 11.92 5.34
N ALA A 310 -24.28 12.66 4.36
CA ALA A 310 -24.25 12.29 2.94
C ALA A 310 -22.83 12.16 2.38
N VAL A 311 -21.84 12.83 2.97
CA VAL A 311 -20.44 12.72 2.53
C VAL A 311 -19.88 11.31 2.74
N TRP A 312 -20.44 10.55 3.68
CA TRP A 312 -20.02 9.18 3.99
C TRP A 312 -20.71 8.13 3.12
N GLU A 313 -21.62 8.56 2.25
CA GLU A 313 -22.28 7.73 1.23
C GLU A 313 -21.54 7.82 -0.11
N SER A 314 -21.85 6.88 -1.01
CA SER A 314 -21.27 6.87 -2.36
C SER A 314 -21.62 8.14 -3.14
N PRO A 315 -20.68 8.72 -3.92
CA PRO A 315 -21.00 9.79 -4.84
C PRO A 315 -21.69 9.28 -6.12
N CYS A 316 -21.64 7.97 -6.40
CA CYS A 316 -22.25 7.38 -7.59
C CYS A 316 -23.78 7.34 -7.46
N ALA A 317 -24.51 8.00 -8.38
CA ALA A 317 -25.95 8.16 -8.28
C ALA A 317 -26.74 7.36 -9.33
N ALA A 318 -26.27 7.33 -10.57
CA ALA A 318 -26.94 6.65 -11.68
C ALA A 318 -25.96 6.21 -12.77
N VAL A 319 -26.41 5.38 -13.72
CA VAL A 319 -25.73 5.16 -15.01
C VAL A 319 -26.42 5.99 -16.07
N LYS A 320 -25.62 6.66 -16.91
CA LYS A 320 -26.05 7.33 -18.14
C LYS A 320 -25.47 6.60 -19.35
N THR A 321 -26.34 6.26 -20.29
CA THR A 321 -25.96 5.75 -21.60
C THR A 321 -25.92 6.90 -22.61
N SER A 322 -24.88 6.95 -23.42
CA SER A 322 -24.73 7.93 -24.50
C SER A 322 -24.15 7.27 -25.74
N VAL A 323 -24.63 7.69 -26.92
CA VAL A 323 -24.07 7.27 -28.20
C VAL A 323 -22.88 8.17 -28.53
N VAL A 324 -21.70 7.56 -28.66
CA VAL A 324 -20.48 8.23 -29.13
C VAL A 324 -20.49 8.22 -30.65
N ARG A 325 -20.67 9.40 -31.25
CA ARG A 325 -20.81 9.52 -32.69
C ARG A 325 -19.47 9.60 -33.42
N ALA A 326 -19.47 9.07 -34.64
CA ALA A 326 -18.40 9.14 -35.63
C ALA A 326 -17.63 10.48 -35.65
N GLY A 327 -18.34 11.61 -35.81
CA GLY A 327 -17.74 12.94 -35.99
C GLY A 327 -17.56 13.82 -34.75
N SER A 328 -17.94 13.36 -33.54
CA SER A 328 -17.99 14.23 -32.35
C SER A 328 -16.75 14.15 -31.43
N VAL A 329 -15.88 13.16 -31.61
CA VAL A 329 -14.69 12.97 -30.77
C VAL A 329 -13.44 13.15 -31.61
N THR A 330 -12.74 14.26 -31.38
CA THR A 330 -11.40 14.48 -31.94
C THR A 330 -10.38 13.78 -31.03
N ALA A 331 -9.21 13.40 -31.55
CA ALA A 331 -8.13 12.81 -30.73
C ALA A 331 -7.79 13.67 -29.49
N THR A 332 -8.04 14.98 -29.57
CA THR A 332 -7.85 15.94 -28.47
C THR A 332 -8.97 15.98 -27.43
N SER A 333 -10.13 15.34 -27.62
CA SER A 333 -11.28 15.41 -26.69
C SER A 333 -11.59 14.11 -25.93
N SER A 334 -10.90 13.00 -26.21
CA SER A 334 -11.11 11.72 -25.52
C SER A 334 -10.27 11.62 -24.24
N PRO A 335 -10.88 11.42 -23.05
CA PRO A 335 -10.14 11.24 -21.80
C PRO A 335 -9.12 10.08 -21.83
N LEU A 336 -9.44 8.99 -22.54
CA LEU A 336 -8.56 7.83 -22.66
C LEU A 336 -7.36 8.09 -23.57
N VAL A 337 -7.54 8.87 -24.64
CA VAL A 337 -6.41 9.32 -25.49
C VAL A 337 -5.51 10.27 -24.72
N GLN A 338 -6.08 11.20 -23.96
CA GLN A 338 -5.31 12.14 -23.16
C GLN A 338 -4.54 11.42 -22.04
N LEU A 339 -5.17 10.46 -21.36
CA LEU A 339 -4.52 9.57 -20.39
C LEU A 339 -3.40 8.74 -21.04
N SER A 340 -3.69 8.14 -22.20
CA SER A 340 -2.73 7.36 -23.00
C SER A 340 -1.52 8.18 -23.41
N SER A 341 -1.74 9.39 -23.91
CA SER A 341 -0.68 10.31 -24.27
C SER A 341 0.13 10.76 -23.05
N ALA A 342 -0.53 11.13 -21.95
CA ALA A 342 0.11 11.67 -20.75
C ALA A 342 1.03 10.67 -20.05
N LEU A 343 0.65 9.40 -20.03
CA LEU A 343 1.50 8.32 -19.51
C LEU A 343 2.43 7.73 -20.58
N ALA A 344 2.29 8.21 -21.83
CA ALA A 344 2.97 7.73 -23.04
C ALA A 344 2.87 6.22 -23.18
N LEU A 345 1.62 5.79 -23.25
CA LEU A 345 1.19 4.42 -23.23
C LEU A 345 1.35 3.82 -24.63
N PRO A 346 1.68 2.53 -24.69
CA PRO A 346 2.02 1.87 -25.93
C PRO A 346 0.85 1.77 -26.91
N VAL A 347 -0.36 1.76 -26.37
CA VAL A 347 -1.64 1.74 -27.09
C VAL A 347 -2.64 2.59 -26.32
N THR A 348 -3.65 3.09 -27.03
CA THR A 348 -4.79 3.78 -26.42
C THR A 348 -5.96 2.81 -26.29
N PRO A 349 -6.54 2.67 -25.08
CA PRO A 349 -7.73 1.85 -24.90
C PRO A 349 -8.94 2.40 -25.67
N ALA A 350 -9.73 1.50 -26.26
CA ALA A 350 -11.07 1.83 -26.72
C ALA A 350 -12.06 1.96 -25.53
N PHE A 351 -11.91 1.11 -24.52
CA PHE A 351 -12.70 1.09 -23.29
C PHE A 351 -11.82 0.82 -22.06
N THR A 352 -12.31 1.21 -20.88
CA THR A 352 -11.75 0.79 -19.59
C THR A 352 -12.74 -0.10 -18.88
N ALA A 353 -12.28 -1.24 -18.34
CA ALA A 353 -13.08 -2.02 -17.42
C ALA A 353 -13.42 -1.15 -16.18
N ALA A 354 -14.70 -1.07 -15.86
CA ALA A 354 -15.17 -0.34 -14.69
C ALA A 354 -14.59 -0.96 -13.41
N ALA A 355 -14.07 -0.14 -12.51
CA ALA A 355 -13.67 -0.61 -11.19
C ALA A 355 -14.92 -1.09 -10.44
N ARG A 356 -14.95 -2.37 -10.09
CA ARG A 356 -16.10 -3.08 -9.55
C ARG A 356 -16.61 -2.46 -8.26
N TYR A 357 -15.71 -2.02 -7.37
CA TYR A 357 -16.11 -1.56 -6.05
C TYR A 357 -15.92 -0.06 -5.84
N ILE A 358 -15.47 0.71 -6.83
CA ILE A 358 -15.21 2.14 -6.63
C ILE A 358 -16.46 2.93 -6.21
N CYS A 359 -17.64 2.50 -6.67
CA CYS A 359 -18.92 3.09 -6.26
C CYS A 359 -19.38 2.65 -4.87
N HIS A 360 -18.61 1.83 -4.16
CA HIS A 360 -18.79 1.58 -2.73
C HIS A 360 -17.97 2.55 -1.86
N ALA A 361 -16.97 3.22 -2.43
CA ALA A 361 -16.23 4.27 -1.74
C ALA A 361 -17.13 5.48 -1.46
N SER A 362 -16.91 6.12 -0.32
CA SER A 362 -17.61 7.31 0.13
C SER A 362 -17.20 8.53 -0.67
N THR A 363 -18.11 9.51 -0.72
CA THR A 363 -17.84 10.84 -1.30
C THR A 363 -16.65 11.49 -0.58
N ALA A 364 -16.56 11.26 0.73
CA ALA A 364 -15.47 11.65 1.60
C ALA A 364 -14.11 11.12 1.11
N LEU A 365 -14.00 9.84 0.77
CA LEU A 365 -12.77 9.26 0.24
C LEU A 365 -12.46 9.80 -1.17
N TRP A 366 -13.47 9.97 -2.02
CA TRP A 366 -13.25 10.56 -3.35
C TRP A 366 -12.69 11.99 -3.25
N GLN A 367 -13.27 12.83 -2.39
CA GLN A 367 -12.77 14.18 -2.11
C GLN A 367 -11.35 14.15 -1.52
N GLU A 368 -11.08 13.26 -0.56
CA GLU A 368 -9.75 13.13 0.08
C GLU A 368 -8.68 12.77 -0.95
N ALA A 369 -8.99 11.83 -1.83
CA ALA A 369 -8.10 11.35 -2.88
C ALA A 369 -7.75 12.45 -3.90
N LEU A 370 -8.74 13.22 -4.35
CA LEU A 370 -8.49 14.33 -5.28
C LEU A 370 -7.78 15.50 -4.61
N HIS A 371 -8.01 15.74 -3.32
CA HIS A 371 -7.34 16.82 -2.60
C HIS A 371 -5.86 16.52 -2.35
N HIS A 372 -5.55 15.34 -1.82
CA HIS A 372 -4.19 14.98 -1.40
C HIS A 372 -3.39 14.17 -2.43
N ARG A 373 -4.07 13.55 -3.40
CA ARG A 373 -3.47 12.88 -4.57
C ARG A 373 -2.47 11.77 -4.22
N ASN A 374 -2.65 11.16 -3.05
CA ASN A 374 -1.77 10.15 -2.48
C ASN A 374 -2.53 8.86 -2.13
N ALA A 375 -3.55 8.52 -2.93
CA ALA A 375 -4.44 7.40 -2.67
C ALA A 375 -4.36 6.33 -3.77
N ILE A 376 -4.33 5.08 -3.34
CA ILE A 376 -4.32 3.88 -4.14
C ILE A 376 -5.59 3.08 -3.84
N TRP A 377 -6.16 2.47 -4.87
CA TRP A 377 -7.34 1.63 -4.82
C TRP A 377 -6.99 0.17 -5.04
N ILE A 378 -7.62 -0.73 -4.28
CA ILE A 378 -7.68 -2.16 -4.52
C ILE A 378 -9.13 -2.53 -4.83
N ASP A 379 -9.35 -3.11 -6.01
CA ASP A 379 -10.71 -3.30 -6.54
C ASP A 379 -11.24 -4.74 -6.43
N MET A 380 -10.44 -5.66 -5.90
CA MET A 380 -10.77 -7.09 -5.84
C MET A 380 -11.12 -7.60 -4.43
N VAL A 381 -10.75 -6.82 -3.40
CA VAL A 381 -10.95 -7.16 -1.99
C VAL A 381 -11.80 -6.09 -1.34
N THR A 382 -12.44 -6.45 -0.25
CA THR A 382 -13.17 -5.53 0.61
C THR A 382 -12.50 -5.44 1.97
N ASP A 383 -12.59 -4.28 2.60
CA ASP A 383 -12.27 -4.09 4.01
C ASP A 383 -13.36 -4.76 4.86
N LEU A 384 -13.07 -6.00 5.26
CA LEU A 384 -13.98 -6.84 6.05
C LEU A 384 -14.20 -6.28 7.45
N LYS A 385 -15.46 -6.37 7.92
CA LYS A 385 -15.84 -5.85 9.22
C LYS A 385 -15.21 -6.66 10.36
N PRO A 386 -14.68 -5.98 11.39
CA PRO A 386 -14.27 -6.66 12.59
C PRO A 386 -15.41 -7.45 13.24
N ASN A 387 -15.16 -8.70 13.60
CA ASN A 387 -16.14 -9.56 14.28
C ASN A 387 -15.81 -9.79 15.76
N SER A 388 -14.70 -9.23 16.25
CA SER A 388 -14.20 -9.43 17.62
C SER A 388 -14.68 -8.39 18.64
N GLY A 389 -15.49 -7.40 18.20
CA GLY A 389 -15.88 -6.25 19.02
C GLY A 389 -14.73 -5.29 19.36
N LYS A 390 -13.58 -5.43 18.70
CA LYS A 390 -12.41 -4.57 18.88
C LYS A 390 -12.73 -3.11 18.56
N THR A 391 -12.26 -2.21 19.41
CA THR A 391 -12.25 -0.76 19.14
C THR A 391 -10.82 -0.29 18.84
N ILE A 392 -10.70 0.84 18.15
CA ILE A 392 -9.39 1.46 17.82
C ILE A 392 -8.59 1.67 19.12
N GLY A 393 -7.32 1.29 19.12
CA GLY A 393 -6.44 1.35 20.30
C GLY A 393 -6.61 0.20 21.32
N MET A 394 -7.36 -0.86 21.00
CA MET A 394 -7.38 -2.10 21.81
C MET A 394 -6.35 -3.13 21.32
N GLY A 395 -5.73 -3.87 22.24
CA GLY A 395 -4.76 -4.94 21.93
C GLY A 395 -5.37 -6.35 21.73
N ILE A 396 -6.63 -6.45 21.29
CA ILE A 396 -7.24 -7.74 20.91
C ILE A 396 -7.15 -7.93 19.38
N SER A 397 -7.49 -9.10 18.83
CA SER A 397 -7.54 -9.33 17.37
C SER A 397 -8.75 -8.60 16.75
N TRP A 398 -8.71 -8.21 15.47
CA TRP A 398 -9.88 -7.68 14.75
C TRP A 398 -10.83 -8.80 14.28
N GLY A 399 -10.39 -10.06 14.34
CA GLY A 399 -11.05 -11.23 13.79
C GLY A 399 -10.32 -11.76 12.56
N THR A 400 -10.26 -13.09 12.42
CA THR A 400 -9.56 -13.76 11.31
C THR A 400 -9.93 -13.21 9.92
N PRO A 401 -11.21 -12.98 9.58
CA PRO A 401 -11.56 -12.45 8.25
C PRO A 401 -10.91 -11.08 7.98
N THR A 402 -11.05 -10.13 8.92
CA THR A 402 -10.45 -8.79 8.82
C THR A 402 -8.92 -8.86 8.73
N GLU A 403 -8.29 -9.73 9.51
CA GLU A 403 -6.84 -9.88 9.52
C GLU A 403 -6.32 -10.50 8.21
N VAL A 404 -7.03 -11.47 7.64
CA VAL A 404 -6.75 -12.00 6.30
C VAL A 404 -6.89 -10.91 5.23
N GLY A 405 -7.95 -10.09 5.28
CA GLY A 405 -8.10 -8.97 4.36
C GLY A 405 -6.95 -7.95 4.46
N MET A 406 -6.43 -7.71 5.67
CA MET A 406 -5.26 -6.87 5.87
C MET A 406 -4.00 -7.48 5.25
N SER A 407 -3.78 -8.78 5.43
CA SER A 407 -2.71 -9.52 4.76
C SER A 407 -2.82 -9.44 3.24
N GLN A 408 -4.03 -9.53 2.69
CA GLN A 408 -4.27 -9.37 1.26
C GLN A 408 -3.86 -7.98 0.77
N LYS A 409 -4.27 -6.95 1.50
CA LYS A 409 -3.94 -5.55 1.21
C LYS A 409 -2.44 -5.29 1.27
N VAL A 410 -1.74 -5.79 2.30
CA VAL A 410 -0.29 -5.60 2.48
C VAL A 410 0.52 -6.34 1.42
N ALA A 411 0.22 -7.62 1.15
CA ALA A 411 0.97 -8.38 0.14
C ALA A 411 0.78 -7.80 -1.26
N THR A 412 -0.43 -7.33 -1.59
CA THR A 412 -0.72 -6.62 -2.85
C THR A 412 0.03 -5.29 -2.92
N TRP A 413 0.07 -4.53 -1.83
CA TRP A 413 0.84 -3.28 -1.73
C TRP A 413 2.33 -3.50 -2.00
N LEU A 414 2.96 -4.48 -1.36
CA LEU A 414 4.40 -4.73 -1.52
C LEU A 414 4.75 -5.07 -2.97
N ASN A 415 3.91 -5.87 -3.64
CA ASN A 415 4.10 -6.23 -5.05
C ASN A 415 3.83 -5.05 -6.00
N TYR A 416 2.78 -4.25 -5.73
CA TYR A 416 2.51 -3.02 -6.46
C TYR A 416 3.69 -2.07 -6.37
N ALA A 417 4.17 -1.78 -5.15
CA ALA A 417 5.23 -0.82 -4.91
C ALA A 417 6.55 -1.25 -5.56
N TYR A 418 6.90 -2.54 -5.47
CA TYR A 418 8.09 -3.11 -6.11
C TYR A 418 8.12 -2.87 -7.62
N THR A 419 6.95 -2.95 -8.25
CA THR A 419 6.81 -2.79 -9.69
C THR A 419 6.67 -1.33 -10.08
N ALA A 420 5.76 -0.59 -9.44
CA ALA A 420 5.46 0.80 -9.76
C ALA A 420 6.65 1.74 -9.48
N PHE A 421 7.54 1.38 -8.54
CA PHE A 421 8.69 2.20 -8.16
C PHE A 421 9.98 1.41 -8.35
N PRO A 422 10.43 1.19 -9.60
CA PRO A 422 11.55 0.29 -9.90
C PRO A 422 12.91 0.82 -9.43
N ASP A 423 13.03 2.12 -9.18
CA ASP A 423 14.24 2.80 -8.69
C ASP A 423 14.29 2.87 -7.15
N VAL A 424 13.15 2.71 -6.46
CA VAL A 424 13.07 2.94 -5.01
C VAL A 424 13.74 1.79 -4.24
N PRO A 425 14.72 2.09 -3.36
CA PRO A 425 15.43 1.09 -2.56
C PRO A 425 14.58 0.37 -1.51
N TYR A 426 13.73 1.10 -0.80
CA TYR A 426 12.99 0.59 0.35
C TYR A 426 11.49 0.73 0.17
N ILE A 427 10.75 -0.32 0.53
CA ILE A 427 9.29 -0.32 0.53
C ILE A 427 8.82 -0.56 1.97
N MET A 428 7.95 0.33 2.43
CA MET A 428 7.49 0.38 3.81
C MET A 428 6.00 0.09 3.90
N LYS A 429 5.61 -0.55 5.01
CA LYS A 429 4.24 -0.56 5.51
C LYS A 429 4.18 0.29 6.77
N GLY A 430 3.13 1.05 6.96
CA GLY A 430 2.75 1.52 8.29
C GLY A 430 1.28 1.87 8.39
N ASP A 431 0.79 2.02 9.61
CA ASP A 431 -0.65 2.19 9.85
C ASP A 431 -1.09 3.67 9.74
N ASP A 432 -2.38 3.89 9.51
CA ASP A 432 -2.99 5.23 9.54
C ASP A 432 -3.02 5.87 10.93
N ASP A 433 -2.57 5.11 11.92
CA ASP A 433 -2.45 5.48 13.32
C ASP A 433 -0.99 5.41 13.82
N THR A 434 -0.04 5.66 12.91
CA THR A 434 1.41 5.72 13.21
C THR A 434 2.00 7.12 13.00
N TYR A 435 2.85 7.54 13.93
CA TYR A 435 3.67 8.75 13.85
C TYR A 435 5.12 8.35 13.56
N LEU A 436 5.78 9.14 12.71
CA LEU A 436 7.17 8.89 12.31
C LEU A 436 8.01 10.17 12.49
N LYS A 437 9.09 10.11 13.26
CA LYS A 437 10.12 11.18 13.27
C LYS A 437 10.99 11.05 12.02
N VAL A 438 10.45 11.49 10.87
CA VAL A 438 11.03 11.26 9.53
C VAL A 438 12.50 11.68 9.42
N PRO A 439 12.95 12.87 9.90
CA PRO A 439 14.36 13.26 9.77
C PRO A 439 15.32 12.28 10.46
N GLN A 440 14.94 11.78 11.64
CA GLN A 440 15.73 10.75 12.34
C GLN A 440 15.65 9.40 11.61
N TYR A 441 14.44 9.00 11.20
CA TYR A 441 14.22 7.72 10.53
C TYR A 441 15.03 7.61 9.25
N LEU A 442 14.97 8.60 8.35
CA LEU A 442 15.71 8.57 7.09
C LEU A 442 17.22 8.64 7.31
N SER A 443 17.69 9.45 8.26
CA SER A 443 19.11 9.51 8.60
C SER A 443 19.64 8.17 9.11
N ASP A 444 18.92 7.48 10.00
CA ASP A 444 19.34 6.15 10.48
C ASP A 444 19.35 5.10 9.36
N LEU A 445 18.41 5.20 8.42
CA LEU A 445 18.34 4.28 7.28
C LEU A 445 19.53 4.50 6.35
N ARG A 446 19.81 5.75 5.95
CA ARG A 446 20.99 6.12 5.14
C ARG A 446 22.29 5.68 5.82
N TYR A 447 22.39 5.86 7.14
CA TYR A 447 23.55 5.42 7.90
C TYR A 447 23.76 3.90 7.86
N ALA A 448 22.66 3.13 7.85
CA ALA A 448 22.71 1.67 7.88
C ALA A 448 23.02 1.00 6.53
N ARG A 449 22.77 1.68 5.39
CA ARG A 449 22.91 1.12 4.03
C ARG A 449 24.30 0.51 3.77
N ASP A 450 25.34 1.25 4.14
CA ASP A 450 26.74 0.84 3.92
C ASP A 450 27.25 -0.16 4.97
N GLY A 451 26.39 -0.55 5.93
CA GLY A 451 26.72 -1.40 7.06
C GLY A 451 27.51 -0.68 8.17
N PHE A 452 27.80 -1.44 9.23
CA PHE A 452 28.46 -0.96 10.45
C PHE A 452 29.76 -1.74 10.74
N PRO A 453 30.73 -1.16 11.48
CA PRO A 453 30.75 0.18 12.06
C PRO A 453 31.47 1.19 11.15
N ARG A 454 30.78 2.26 10.74
CA ARG A 454 31.41 3.43 10.10
C ARG A 454 31.15 4.70 10.91
N ALA A 455 32.02 5.71 10.74
CA ALA A 455 31.76 7.02 11.30
C ALA A 455 30.47 7.60 10.70
N ARG A 456 29.63 8.19 11.55
CA ARG A 456 28.38 8.81 11.10
C ARG A 456 28.64 10.26 10.69
N ASN A 457 28.05 10.68 9.58
CA ASN A 457 28.05 12.09 9.17
C ASN A 457 26.61 12.57 9.06
N LEU A 458 26.10 13.13 10.16
CA LEU A 458 24.71 13.60 10.21
C LEU A 458 24.40 14.63 9.12
N THR A 459 25.33 15.54 8.82
CA THR A 459 25.10 16.63 7.86
C THR A 459 24.95 16.15 6.41
N SER A 460 25.48 14.98 6.05
CA SER A 460 25.25 14.37 4.74
C SER A 460 23.99 13.50 4.70
N GLU A 461 23.42 13.16 5.85
CA GLU A 461 22.29 12.23 5.97
C GLU A 461 20.93 12.95 6.11
N ILE A 462 20.93 14.28 6.24
CA ILE A 462 19.74 15.13 6.38
C ILE A 462 19.88 16.42 5.56
N PRO A 463 18.78 17.14 5.27
CA PRO A 463 18.85 18.47 4.68
C PRO A 463 19.68 19.43 5.54
N HIS A 464 20.80 19.90 5.00
CA HIS A 464 21.75 20.76 5.70
C HIS A 464 22.58 21.62 4.73
N GLY A 465 22.80 22.88 5.08
CA GLY A 465 23.53 23.84 4.24
C GLY A 465 22.87 24.08 2.88
N GLY A 466 21.54 23.95 2.78
CA GLY A 466 20.81 24.02 1.50
C GLY A 466 20.98 22.78 0.60
N VAL A 467 21.67 21.74 1.07
CA VAL A 467 21.84 20.47 0.37
C VAL A 467 20.82 19.47 0.91
N VAL A 468 20.05 18.84 0.02
CA VAL A 468 19.15 17.73 0.35
C VAL A 468 19.87 16.42 -0.02
N PRO A 469 19.96 15.43 0.89
CA PRO A 469 20.56 14.15 0.57
C PRO A 469 19.85 13.48 -0.61
N VAL A 470 20.62 13.06 -1.60
CA VAL A 470 20.08 12.30 -2.73
C VAL A 470 19.60 10.92 -2.26
N SER A 471 18.55 10.40 -2.88
CA SER A 471 18.22 8.98 -2.71
C SER A 471 19.07 8.21 -3.71
N GLU A 472 19.97 7.37 -3.21
CA GLU A 472 20.90 6.61 -4.05
C GLU A 472 20.26 5.27 -4.47
N VAL A 473 20.60 4.78 -5.67
CA VAL A 473 20.24 3.42 -6.11
C VAL A 473 20.79 2.39 -5.13
N VAL A 474 20.18 1.20 -5.08
CA VAL A 474 20.75 0.08 -4.30
C VAL A 474 22.01 -0.41 -5.00
N HIS A 475 23.13 -0.40 -4.31
CA HIS A 475 24.37 -0.99 -4.81
C HIS A 475 24.50 -2.48 -4.48
N ASP A 476 25.20 -3.22 -5.35
CA ASP A 476 25.42 -4.67 -5.25
C ASP A 476 26.32 -5.07 -4.07
N ASP A 477 26.80 -4.14 -3.25
CA ASP A 477 27.62 -4.39 -2.06
C ASP A 477 26.93 -4.00 -0.73
N GLU A 478 25.75 -3.37 -0.81
CA GLU A 478 24.92 -2.97 0.34
C GLU A 478 24.22 -4.15 1.01
N GLU A 479 24.06 -4.07 2.34
CA GLU A 479 23.31 -5.07 3.11
C GLU A 479 21.82 -5.05 2.73
N CYS A 480 21.20 -6.23 2.59
CA CYS A 480 19.74 -6.34 2.51
C CYS A 480 19.12 -6.02 3.87
N LEU A 481 18.58 -4.82 4.03
CA LEU A 481 18.02 -4.37 5.31
C LEU A 481 16.53 -4.71 5.46
N TYR A 482 16.17 -5.23 6.63
CA TYR A 482 14.79 -5.26 7.12
C TYR A 482 14.71 -4.41 8.39
N ARG A 483 14.16 -3.20 8.29
CA ARG A 483 14.00 -2.30 9.43
C ARG A 483 12.68 -2.58 10.16
N VAL A 484 12.78 -2.86 11.45
CA VAL A 484 11.68 -3.40 12.24
C VAL A 484 11.59 -2.75 13.62
N TRP A 485 10.38 -2.42 14.05
CA TRP A 485 10.07 -2.44 15.49
C TRP A 485 10.00 -3.91 15.92
N ARG A 486 11.05 -4.40 16.57
CA ARG A 486 11.24 -5.84 16.78
C ARG A 486 10.20 -6.47 17.71
N LEU A 487 9.62 -7.58 17.23
CA LEU A 487 8.90 -8.59 18.00
C LEU A 487 9.38 -10.01 17.60
N VAL A 488 8.99 -11.02 18.38
CA VAL A 488 9.30 -12.43 18.08
C VAL A 488 8.08 -13.30 18.36
N VAL A 489 7.67 -14.11 17.36
CA VAL A 489 6.60 -15.12 17.46
C VAL A 489 7.10 -16.40 16.78
N ARG A 490 6.90 -17.57 17.41
CA ARG A 490 7.23 -18.91 16.85
C ARG A 490 8.61 -18.98 16.16
N ASN A 491 9.66 -18.46 16.80
CA ASN A 491 11.03 -18.37 16.27
C ASN A 491 11.19 -17.53 14.98
N THR A 492 10.31 -16.56 14.76
CA THR A 492 10.38 -15.62 13.64
C THR A 492 10.47 -14.21 14.22
N LEU A 493 11.50 -13.46 13.81
CA LEU A 493 11.66 -12.06 14.13
C LEU A 493 10.90 -11.24 13.08
N PHE A 494 9.97 -10.40 13.53
CA PHE A 494 9.12 -9.60 12.65
C PHE A 494 9.03 -8.15 13.13
N GLY A 495 8.64 -7.25 12.22
CA GLY A 495 8.36 -5.85 12.55
C GLY A 495 6.92 -5.67 12.98
N HIS A 496 6.68 -4.96 14.08
CA HIS A 496 5.33 -4.63 14.55
C HIS A 496 4.52 -3.96 13.42
N GLY A 497 3.26 -4.38 13.25
CA GLY A 497 2.37 -3.90 12.19
C GLY A 497 2.31 -2.38 12.02
N SER A 498 2.45 -1.59 13.08
CA SER A 498 2.42 -0.12 12.98
C SER A 498 3.44 0.46 11.98
N ALA A 499 4.64 -0.11 11.86
CA ALA A 499 5.59 0.28 10.81
C ALA A 499 6.79 -0.68 10.67
N TYR A 500 7.12 -1.02 9.42
CA TYR A 500 8.36 -1.70 9.05
C TYR A 500 8.73 -1.44 7.58
N ALA A 501 10.02 -1.53 7.25
CA ALA A 501 10.53 -1.29 5.89
C ALA A 501 11.44 -2.42 5.42
N LEU A 502 11.26 -2.84 4.17
CA LEU A 502 12.04 -3.88 3.52
C LEU A 502 12.87 -3.28 2.39
N ASP A 503 14.12 -3.74 2.27
CA ASP A 503 14.87 -3.63 1.02
C ASP A 503 14.08 -4.30 -0.11
N ARG A 504 14.01 -3.65 -1.28
CA ARG A 504 13.25 -4.13 -2.44
C ARG A 504 13.64 -5.56 -2.84
N ARG A 505 14.90 -5.96 -2.64
CA ARG A 505 15.39 -7.31 -2.97
C ARG A 505 14.71 -8.37 -2.11
N LEU A 506 14.37 -8.05 -0.86
CA LEU A 506 13.63 -8.97 0.00
C LEU A 506 12.22 -9.22 -0.56
N ILE A 507 11.56 -8.18 -1.08
CA ILE A 507 10.24 -8.31 -1.71
C ILE A 507 10.32 -9.15 -2.99
N GLN A 508 11.35 -8.91 -3.82
CA GLN A 508 11.63 -9.73 -5.00
C GLN A 508 11.79 -11.21 -4.65
N ALA A 509 12.56 -11.53 -3.62
CA ALA A 509 12.85 -12.91 -3.26
C ALA A 509 11.72 -13.61 -2.50
N SER A 510 10.94 -12.88 -1.70
CA SER A 510 10.02 -13.51 -0.74
C SER A 510 8.55 -13.25 -1.01
N MET A 511 8.20 -12.18 -1.73
CA MET A 511 6.82 -11.77 -1.94
C MET A 511 6.42 -11.74 -3.41
N ASN A 512 7.32 -12.06 -4.34
CA ASN A 512 7.01 -12.15 -5.76
C ASN A 512 5.94 -13.22 -5.98
N LEU A 513 4.73 -12.78 -6.29
CA LEU A 513 3.55 -13.64 -6.38
C LEU A 513 3.56 -14.58 -7.59
N PHE A 514 4.48 -14.37 -8.54
CA PHE A 514 4.62 -15.21 -9.73
C PHE A 514 5.62 -16.33 -9.55
N ASP A 515 6.36 -16.36 -8.44
CA ASP A 515 7.23 -17.49 -8.13
C ASP A 515 6.39 -18.69 -7.71
N GLN A 516 6.80 -19.88 -8.16
CA GLN A 516 6.05 -21.12 -7.89
C GLN A 516 5.84 -21.36 -6.39
N SER A 517 6.81 -20.96 -5.55
CA SER A 517 6.71 -21.03 -4.08
C SER A 517 5.57 -20.19 -3.51
N ASN A 518 5.12 -19.16 -4.21
CA ASN A 518 4.07 -18.24 -3.81
C ASN A 518 2.72 -18.48 -4.47
N THR A 519 2.55 -19.58 -5.24
CA THR A 519 1.29 -19.90 -5.94
C THR A 519 0.07 -19.93 -5.00
N GLU A 520 0.21 -20.54 -3.82
CA GLU A 520 -0.89 -20.58 -2.84
C GLU A 520 -1.19 -19.20 -2.27
N LEU A 521 -0.16 -18.38 -2.01
CA LEU A 521 -0.35 -17.00 -1.57
C LEU A 521 -1.10 -16.21 -2.65
N LEU A 522 -0.67 -16.24 -3.91
CA LEU A 522 -1.35 -15.57 -5.02
C LEU A 522 -2.83 -15.99 -5.13
N ARG A 523 -3.13 -17.29 -5.00
CA ARG A 523 -4.51 -17.79 -4.99
C ARG A 523 -5.32 -17.14 -3.87
N LEU A 524 -4.79 -17.10 -2.65
CA LEU A 524 -5.48 -16.51 -1.50
C LEU A 524 -5.60 -14.98 -1.59
N LEU A 525 -4.68 -14.30 -2.26
CA LEU A 525 -4.79 -12.86 -2.52
C LEU A 525 -5.88 -12.52 -3.53
N THR A 526 -6.24 -13.48 -4.40
CA THR A 526 -7.16 -13.28 -5.52
C THR A 526 -8.59 -13.74 -5.25
N MET A 527 -8.85 -14.31 -4.08
CA MET A 527 -10.16 -14.81 -3.68
C MET A 527 -10.74 -14.00 -2.50
N PRO A 528 -12.07 -13.84 -2.43
CA PRO A 528 -12.71 -13.41 -1.19
C PRO A 528 -12.36 -14.34 -0.02
N TYR A 529 -12.38 -13.81 1.20
CA TYR A 529 -12.19 -14.64 2.39
C TYR A 529 -13.20 -15.81 2.41
N ASN A 530 -12.71 -16.99 2.76
CA ASN A 530 -13.51 -18.21 2.84
C ASN A 530 -13.06 -19.02 4.06
N SER A 531 -13.95 -19.17 5.05
CA SER A 531 -13.65 -19.87 6.30
C SER A 531 -13.27 -21.35 6.10
N SER A 532 -13.64 -21.98 4.97
CA SER A 532 -13.18 -23.34 4.67
C SER A 532 -11.67 -23.43 4.42
N LEU A 533 -10.99 -22.30 4.26
CA LEU A 533 -9.55 -22.18 4.06
C LEU A 533 -8.81 -21.68 5.31
N ASP A 534 -9.45 -21.63 6.49
CA ASP A 534 -8.86 -21.12 7.73
C ASP A 534 -7.51 -21.79 8.07
N GLU A 535 -7.40 -23.11 7.95
CA GLU A 535 -6.12 -23.83 8.16
C GLU A 535 -5.03 -23.37 7.19
N THR A 536 -5.40 -23.00 5.96
CA THR A 536 -4.47 -22.51 4.93
C THR A 536 -4.02 -21.08 5.27
N TYR A 537 -4.94 -20.21 5.67
CA TYR A 537 -4.61 -18.86 6.16
C TYR A 537 -3.71 -18.90 7.39
N GLU A 538 -3.98 -19.79 8.34
CA GLU A 538 -3.16 -19.97 9.53
C GLU A 538 -1.75 -20.47 9.20
N ARG A 539 -1.63 -21.43 8.28
CA ARG A 539 -0.32 -21.96 7.84
C ARG A 539 0.57 -20.90 7.21
N LEU A 540 -0.02 -19.97 6.45
CA LEU A 540 0.68 -18.83 5.85
C LEU A 540 0.76 -17.61 6.79
N GLU A 541 0.25 -17.71 8.01
CA GLU A 541 0.18 -16.61 8.98
C GLU A 541 -0.61 -15.39 8.48
N MET A 542 -1.55 -15.56 7.54
CA MET A 542 -2.35 -14.46 6.98
C MET A 542 -3.31 -13.81 7.98
N HIS A 543 -3.49 -14.38 9.17
CA HIS A 543 -4.21 -13.76 10.28
C HIS A 543 -3.33 -12.74 11.06
N HIS A 544 -2.07 -12.56 10.66
CA HIS A 544 -1.15 -11.56 11.16
C HIS A 544 -0.28 -11.05 10.00
N GLU A 545 -0.62 -9.91 9.41
CA GLU A 545 0.02 -9.44 8.17
C GLU A 545 1.52 -9.19 8.31
N ASP A 546 1.94 -8.77 9.49
CA ASP A 546 3.33 -8.52 9.82
C ASP A 546 4.14 -9.82 10.02
N VAL A 547 3.52 -10.84 10.63
CA VAL A 547 4.09 -12.19 10.75
C VAL A 547 4.14 -12.89 9.39
N LEU A 548 3.11 -12.76 8.54
CA LEU A 548 3.12 -13.26 7.15
C LEU A 548 4.36 -12.76 6.41
N VAL A 549 4.61 -11.44 6.41
CA VAL A 549 5.76 -10.85 5.70
C VAL A 549 7.07 -11.41 6.22
N ALA A 550 7.26 -11.45 7.54
CA ALA A 550 8.49 -11.98 8.12
C ALA A 550 8.67 -13.48 7.89
N ARG A 551 7.57 -14.24 7.89
CA ARG A 551 7.56 -15.68 7.60
C ARG A 551 7.94 -15.94 6.15
N GLN A 552 7.43 -15.15 5.21
CA GLN A 552 7.80 -15.23 3.79
C GLN A 552 9.29 -14.96 3.58
N VAL A 553 9.85 -13.90 4.19
CA VAL A 553 11.29 -13.61 4.13
C VAL A 553 12.12 -14.77 4.67
N LYS A 554 11.69 -15.40 5.76
CA LYS A 554 12.37 -16.52 6.38
C LYS A 554 12.26 -17.81 5.56
N ASP A 555 11.09 -18.12 5.03
CA ASP A 555 10.79 -19.39 4.36
C ASP A 555 11.36 -19.42 2.94
N ASN A 556 11.51 -18.26 2.29
CA ASN A 556 12.20 -18.10 1.00
C ASN A 556 13.71 -17.77 1.19
N GLY A 557 14.33 -18.32 2.24
CA GLY A 557 15.72 -18.00 2.61
C GLY A 557 16.74 -18.23 1.48
N GLU A 558 16.59 -19.27 0.67
CA GLU A 558 17.47 -19.52 -0.48
C GLU A 558 17.36 -18.42 -1.55
N ALA A 559 16.14 -17.99 -1.88
CA ALA A 559 15.92 -16.88 -2.80
C ALA A 559 16.48 -15.57 -2.25
N VAL A 560 16.31 -15.31 -0.93
CA VAL A 560 16.90 -14.16 -0.24
C VAL A 560 18.43 -14.20 -0.33
N GLN A 561 19.04 -15.37 -0.12
CA GLN A 561 20.49 -15.54 -0.26
C GLN A 561 20.98 -15.24 -1.68
N ASN A 562 20.18 -15.54 -2.71
CA ASN A 562 20.55 -15.32 -4.10
C ASN A 562 20.50 -13.85 -4.52
N VAL A 563 19.58 -13.06 -3.97
CA VAL A 563 19.44 -11.63 -4.32
C VAL A 563 20.24 -10.71 -3.40
N CYS A 564 20.58 -11.16 -2.20
CA CYS A 564 21.31 -10.37 -1.22
C CYS A 564 22.83 -10.56 -1.39
N PRO A 565 23.61 -9.48 -1.59
CA PRO A 565 25.05 -9.56 -1.88
C PRO A 565 25.89 -10.38 -0.91
N ARG A 566 25.54 -10.35 0.38
CA ARG A 566 26.24 -11.05 1.45
C ARG A 566 25.55 -12.36 1.85
N HIS A 567 24.66 -12.87 0.99
CA HIS A 567 23.85 -14.06 1.21
C HIS A 567 23.13 -14.05 2.56
N ARG A 568 22.67 -12.87 3.01
CA ARG A 568 21.97 -12.71 4.29
C ARG A 568 21.08 -11.48 4.31
N VAL A 569 20.10 -11.52 5.20
CA VAL A 569 19.31 -10.35 5.62
C VAL A 569 19.87 -9.78 6.92
N CYS A 570 19.93 -8.45 7.01
CA CYS A 570 20.31 -7.72 8.21
C CYS A 570 19.11 -6.94 8.78
N TYR A 571 18.83 -7.12 10.06
CA TYR A 571 17.72 -6.43 10.72
C TYR A 571 18.18 -5.14 11.38
N LEU A 572 17.61 -4.00 10.96
CA LEU A 572 17.79 -2.72 11.65
C LEU A 572 16.66 -2.59 12.69
N VAL A 573 16.98 -2.77 13.96
CA VAL A 573 15.98 -2.90 15.02
C VAL A 573 15.77 -1.59 15.74
N ASP A 574 14.54 -1.09 15.67
CA ASP A 574 14.02 -0.08 16.57
C ASP A 574 13.41 -0.77 17.80
N LYS A 575 13.86 -0.40 19.00
CA LYS A 575 13.40 -0.96 20.29
C LYS A 575 13.57 0.02 21.44
N GLY A 576 12.97 -0.30 22.58
CA GLY A 576 13.13 0.49 23.82
C GLY A 576 12.59 1.90 23.62
N SER A 577 13.36 2.93 24.00
CA SER A 577 12.95 4.34 23.92
C SER A 577 12.68 4.86 22.50
N ARG A 578 13.06 4.10 21.46
CA ARG A 578 12.85 4.48 20.06
C ARG A 578 11.43 4.23 19.55
N VAL A 579 10.67 3.35 20.19
CA VAL A 579 9.35 2.90 19.70
C VAL A 579 8.34 2.80 20.83
N ASN A 580 7.14 3.35 20.64
CA ASN A 580 6.17 3.47 21.73
C ASN A 580 4.72 3.21 21.26
N GLN A 581 3.89 2.66 22.16
CA GLN A 581 2.44 2.49 21.94
C GLN A 581 1.63 3.46 22.81
N VAL A 582 1.11 4.52 22.20
CA VAL A 582 0.28 5.57 22.83
C VAL A 582 -1.20 5.37 22.46
N LEU A 583 -1.72 4.18 22.78
CA LEU A 583 -3.04 3.74 22.30
C LEU A 583 -4.23 4.21 23.13
N ARG A 584 -4.00 4.66 24.37
CA ARG A 584 -5.05 5.01 25.34
C ARG A 584 -4.64 6.26 26.13
N PRO A 585 -5.57 6.89 26.88
CA PRO A 585 -5.26 8.05 27.73
C PRO A 585 -4.24 7.80 28.84
N LYS A 586 -3.74 6.56 28.99
CA LYS A 586 -2.72 6.26 29.97
C LYS A 586 -1.41 6.92 29.52
N PRO A 587 -0.76 7.69 30.40
CA PRO A 587 0.54 8.28 30.11
C PRO A 587 1.52 7.18 29.69
N THR A 588 2.06 7.32 28.48
CA THR A 588 3.05 6.42 27.89
C THR A 588 4.35 7.21 27.75
N PRO A 589 5.49 6.71 28.28
CA PRO A 589 6.76 7.38 28.16
C PRO A 589 7.14 7.61 26.69
N VAL A 590 7.42 8.86 26.35
CA VAL A 590 7.96 9.27 25.05
C VAL A 590 9.12 10.24 25.31
N SER A 591 10.17 10.16 24.49
CA SER A 591 11.36 11.00 24.66
C SER A 591 11.88 11.51 23.32
N TRP A 592 12.91 12.35 23.35
CA TRP A 592 13.61 12.83 22.17
C TRP A 592 14.17 11.72 21.25
N ALA A 593 14.43 10.54 21.82
CA ALA A 593 14.96 9.37 21.12
C ALA A 593 13.87 8.56 20.39
N SER A 594 12.60 8.86 20.66
CA SER A 594 11.46 8.19 20.04
C SER A 594 11.38 8.54 18.55
N THR A 595 11.08 7.53 17.72
CA THR A 595 11.14 7.59 16.25
C THR A 595 9.88 7.05 15.59
N ILE A 596 9.28 6.00 16.15
CA ILE A 596 8.05 5.38 15.64
C ILE A 596 7.07 5.24 16.80
N GLU A 597 5.92 5.88 16.69
CA GLU A 597 4.90 5.83 17.74
C GLU A 597 3.57 5.38 17.15
N HIS A 598 3.06 4.26 17.66
CA HIS A 598 1.71 3.80 17.36
C HIS A 598 0.73 4.50 18.29
N TYR A 599 -0.30 5.16 17.76
CA TYR A 599 -1.28 5.89 18.55
C TYR A 599 -2.70 5.40 18.29
N GLY A 600 -3.61 5.64 19.24
CA GLY A 600 -5.03 5.22 19.11
C GLY A 600 -6.00 6.39 18.97
N MET A 601 -5.51 7.63 19.13
CA MET A 601 -6.34 8.83 19.20
C MET A 601 -5.75 9.95 18.32
N PRO A 602 -6.56 10.65 17.50
CA PRO A 602 -6.08 11.60 16.50
C PRO A 602 -5.44 12.87 17.07
N ALA A 603 -5.63 13.18 18.36
CA ALA A 603 -4.91 14.29 18.99
C ALA A 603 -3.43 13.97 19.32
N ILE A 604 -3.07 12.70 19.47
CA ILE A 604 -1.72 12.28 19.90
C ILE A 604 -0.61 12.72 18.95
N PRO A 605 -0.74 12.61 17.61
CA PRO A 605 0.25 13.12 16.67
C PRO A 605 0.65 14.58 16.88
N TYR A 606 -0.28 15.44 17.32
CA TYR A 606 0.01 16.84 17.59
C TYR A 606 0.93 17.01 18.79
N TYR A 607 0.70 16.24 19.86
CA TYR A 607 1.59 16.23 21.02
C TYR A 607 3.00 15.75 20.67
N LEU A 608 3.10 14.65 19.91
CA LEU A 608 4.38 14.10 19.44
C LEU A 608 5.11 15.08 18.51
N HIS A 609 4.36 15.74 17.62
CA HIS A 609 4.91 16.73 16.71
C HIS A 609 5.46 17.95 17.44
N TYR A 610 4.68 18.51 18.37
CA TYR A 610 5.16 19.62 19.19
C TYR A 610 6.39 19.22 20.00
N LEU A 611 6.40 18.02 20.59
CA LEU A 611 7.55 17.49 21.32
C LEU A 611 8.81 17.50 20.43
N HIS A 612 8.77 16.84 19.27
CA HIS A 612 9.96 16.70 18.42
C HIS A 612 10.47 18.03 17.85
N LYS A 613 9.59 19.01 17.64
CA LYS A 613 9.98 20.36 17.19
C LYS A 613 10.51 21.26 18.31
N ASN A 614 10.25 20.94 19.58
CA ASN A 614 10.58 21.85 20.70
C ASN A 614 11.52 21.26 21.74
N GLU A 615 11.65 19.93 21.84
CA GLU A 615 12.36 19.29 22.95
C GLU A 615 13.82 19.76 23.08
N PHE A 616 14.51 19.97 21.97
CA PHE A 616 15.90 20.42 21.98
C PHE A 616 16.02 21.84 22.57
N ARG A 617 15.19 22.78 22.08
CA ARG A 617 15.14 24.15 22.57
C ARG A 617 14.79 24.19 24.06
N VAL A 618 13.77 23.44 24.46
CA VAL A 618 13.36 23.33 25.86
C VAL A 618 14.48 22.79 26.73
N ALA A 619 15.22 21.78 26.28
CA ALA A 619 16.37 21.23 27.01
C ALA A 619 17.52 22.24 27.16
N ALA A 620 17.82 23.01 26.12
CA ALA A 620 18.84 24.06 26.17
C ALA A 620 18.46 25.18 27.15
N GLU A 621 17.22 25.66 27.09
CA GLU A 621 16.68 26.66 28.03
C GLU A 621 16.64 26.13 29.47
N ALA A 622 16.25 24.86 29.64
CA ALA A 622 16.24 24.20 30.95
C ALA A 622 17.64 24.17 31.57
N LYS A 623 18.69 23.85 30.79
CA LYS A 623 20.07 23.84 31.29
C LYS A 623 20.48 25.20 31.87
N VAL A 624 20.11 26.29 31.20
CA VAL A 624 20.37 27.65 31.68
C VAL A 624 19.54 27.96 32.92
N ALA A 625 18.25 27.65 32.92
CA ALA A 625 17.35 27.92 34.04
C ALA A 625 17.77 27.17 35.32
N LEU A 626 18.12 25.89 35.19
CA LEU A 626 18.60 25.06 36.30
C LEU A 626 19.91 25.59 36.89
N ALA A 627 20.82 26.10 36.05
CA ALA A 627 22.05 26.74 36.51
C ALA A 627 21.78 28.02 37.33
N HIS A 628 20.63 28.68 37.12
CA HIS A 628 20.18 29.84 37.89
C HIS A 628 19.25 29.46 39.06
N GLY A 629 19.18 28.18 39.45
CA GLY A 629 18.43 27.72 40.61
C GLY A 629 16.95 27.43 40.37
N ALA A 630 16.49 27.37 39.11
CA ALA A 630 15.12 26.95 38.81
C ALA A 630 14.86 25.50 39.25
N ASN A 631 13.61 25.20 39.64
CA ASN A 631 13.19 23.84 39.94
C ASN A 631 12.88 23.09 38.64
N ILE A 632 13.44 21.88 38.48
CA ILE A 632 13.21 21.05 37.30
C ILE A 632 11.72 20.70 37.09
N SER A 633 10.94 20.51 38.15
CA SER A 633 9.50 20.24 38.04
C SER A 633 8.73 21.43 37.45
N ASP A 634 9.17 22.66 37.75
CA ASP A 634 8.52 23.87 37.21
C ASP A 634 8.84 24.04 35.72
N VAL A 635 10.06 23.69 35.31
CA VAL A 635 10.47 23.69 33.90
C VAL A 635 9.65 22.68 33.08
N GLU A 636 9.55 21.44 33.57
CA GLU A 636 8.75 20.36 32.95
C GLU A 636 7.25 20.76 32.85
N ALA A 637 6.70 21.32 33.94
CA ALA A 637 5.31 21.76 33.98
C ALA A 637 5.03 22.91 32.99
N LYS A 638 5.95 23.89 32.89
CA LYS A 638 5.84 25.00 31.95
C LYS A 638 5.90 24.52 30.50
N ALA A 639 6.85 23.65 30.16
CA ALA A 639 6.97 23.11 28.80
C ALA A 639 5.73 22.29 28.41
N THR A 640 5.23 21.46 29.32
CA THR A 640 4.00 20.69 29.13
C THR A 640 2.77 21.59 28.95
N ALA A 641 2.67 22.68 29.71
CA ALA A 641 1.57 23.64 29.55
C ALA A 641 1.60 24.31 28.17
N GLN A 642 2.78 24.75 27.70
CA GLN A 642 2.95 25.34 26.37
C GLN A 642 2.56 24.37 25.25
N MET A 643 2.96 23.11 25.36
CA MET A 643 2.52 22.07 24.43
C MET A 643 1.00 21.93 24.42
N ASN A 644 0.36 21.86 25.59
CA ASN A 644 -1.08 21.72 25.69
C ASN A 644 -1.83 22.91 25.08
N ASP A 645 -1.34 24.12 25.32
CA ASP A 645 -1.91 25.34 24.77
C ASP A 645 -1.77 25.37 23.25
N TRP A 646 -0.62 24.96 22.72
CA TRP A 646 -0.42 24.80 21.29
C TRP A 646 -1.38 23.75 20.71
N VAL A 647 -1.43 22.53 21.24
CA VAL A 647 -2.32 21.48 20.70
C VAL A 647 -3.78 21.93 20.72
N ARG A 648 -4.25 22.54 21.82
CA ARG A 648 -5.62 23.09 21.90
C ARG A 648 -5.91 24.18 20.87
N SER A 649 -4.89 24.89 20.38
CA SER A 649 -5.04 25.88 19.30
C SER A 649 -5.08 25.27 17.90
N GLN A 650 -4.58 24.05 17.72
CA GLN A 650 -4.48 23.40 16.40
C GLN A 650 -5.71 22.55 16.05
N VAL A 651 -6.46 22.08 17.05
CA VAL A 651 -7.53 21.08 16.84
C VAL A 651 -8.84 21.52 17.48
N PRO A 652 -10.00 21.07 16.96
CA PRO A 652 -11.27 21.33 17.60
C PRO A 652 -11.33 20.69 18.99
N SER A 653 -12.05 21.32 19.91
CA SER A 653 -12.20 20.83 21.30
C SER A 653 -12.88 19.47 21.41
N THR A 654 -13.52 19.00 20.33
CA THR A 654 -14.19 17.69 20.22
C THR A 654 -13.26 16.58 19.74
N LEU A 655 -12.01 16.87 19.35
CA LEU A 655 -11.10 15.86 18.82
C LEU A 655 -10.74 14.83 19.91
N VAL A 656 -10.91 13.55 19.57
CA VAL A 656 -10.63 12.45 20.50
C VAL A 656 -9.14 12.42 20.87
N GLY A 657 -8.87 12.31 22.17
CA GLY A 657 -7.53 12.28 22.75
C GLY A 657 -6.99 13.65 23.20
N LEU A 658 -7.75 14.73 23.05
CA LEU A 658 -7.36 16.02 23.58
C LEU A 658 -7.22 15.95 25.11
N GLY A 659 -6.05 16.36 25.63
CA GLY A 659 -5.69 16.24 27.05
C GLY A 659 -5.06 14.91 27.46
N SER A 660 -5.02 13.91 26.56
CA SER A 660 -4.35 12.62 26.79
C SER A 660 -2.84 12.73 26.55
N ASN A 661 -2.16 13.54 27.36
CA ASN A 661 -0.73 13.79 27.17
C ASN A 661 0.09 12.49 27.29
N PRO A 662 1.04 12.26 26.37
CA PRO A 662 2.10 11.29 26.61
C PRO A 662 2.88 11.67 27.89
N ASP A 663 3.51 10.68 28.51
CA ASP A 663 4.44 10.92 29.62
C ASP A 663 5.75 11.40 29.01
N ILE A 664 6.01 12.71 29.09
CA ILE A 664 7.11 13.37 28.39
C ILE A 664 8.13 13.83 29.41
N ASP A 665 9.37 13.40 29.22
CA ASP A 665 10.52 13.98 29.90
C ASP A 665 11.15 15.05 29.00
N TRP A 666 10.88 16.33 29.27
CA TRP A 666 11.52 17.43 28.55
C TRP A 666 13.01 17.52 28.90
N VAL A 667 13.36 17.26 30.17
CA VAL A 667 14.71 17.44 30.73
C VAL A 667 15.26 16.15 31.34
N ARG A 668 14.41 15.32 31.98
CA ARG A 668 14.83 14.14 32.78
C ARG A 668 15.10 12.85 31.99
N GLY A 669 14.98 12.89 30.67
CA GLY A 669 15.11 11.71 29.80
C GLY A 669 16.55 11.19 29.64
N PRO A 670 16.77 10.20 28.75
CA PRO A 670 18.10 9.68 28.43
C PRO A 670 19.09 10.80 28.04
N GLU A 671 20.39 10.57 28.27
CA GLU A 671 21.41 11.54 27.94
C GLU A 671 21.41 11.85 26.44
N ARG A 672 21.20 13.11 26.09
CA ARG A 672 21.22 13.55 24.70
C ARG A 672 22.62 13.40 24.13
N VAL A 673 22.70 12.72 22.99
CA VAL A 673 23.94 12.59 22.22
C VAL A 673 24.14 13.81 21.30
N ALA A 674 25.27 13.85 20.59
CA ALA A 674 25.49 14.83 19.55
C ALA A 674 24.34 14.81 18.54
N HIS A 675 23.95 15.98 18.04
CA HIS A 675 22.84 16.10 17.09
C HIS A 675 23.11 17.26 16.12
N VAL A 676 22.35 17.26 15.03
CA VAL A 676 22.25 18.36 14.07
C VAL A 676 20.77 18.70 13.91
N MET A 677 20.45 19.98 13.73
CA MET A 677 19.09 20.40 13.40
C MET A 677 18.81 20.17 11.93
N ALA A 678 17.74 19.44 11.61
CA ALA A 678 17.24 19.32 10.25
C ALA A 678 16.66 20.66 9.79
N GLU A 679 17.16 21.19 8.68
CA GLU A 679 16.74 22.49 8.15
C GLU A 679 15.26 22.49 7.76
N GLU A 680 14.56 23.59 8.04
CA GLU A 680 13.12 23.83 7.80
C GLU A 680 12.16 22.98 8.65
N ASP A 681 12.63 21.87 9.22
CA ASP A 681 11.83 21.01 10.09
C ASP A 681 11.87 21.42 11.57
N ASP A 682 12.92 22.12 12.00
CA ASP A 682 13.23 22.42 13.41
C ASP A 682 13.28 21.17 14.30
N VAL A 683 13.70 20.04 13.74
CA VAL A 683 13.82 18.77 14.45
C VAL A 683 15.28 18.40 14.66
N ALA A 684 15.65 18.07 15.91
CA ALA A 684 16.97 17.54 16.21
C ALA A 684 17.12 16.09 15.73
N VAL A 685 18.15 15.82 14.94
CA VAL A 685 18.58 14.50 14.48
C VAL A 685 19.84 14.09 15.22
N TYR A 686 19.73 13.02 15.99
CA TYR A 686 20.71 12.56 16.95
C TYR A 686 21.64 11.50 16.36
N ASP A 687 22.92 11.56 16.74
CA ASP A 687 23.96 10.58 16.42
C ASP A 687 23.77 9.30 17.26
N VAL A 688 22.73 8.55 16.91
CA VAL A 688 22.45 7.26 17.52
C VAL A 688 23.44 6.24 16.99
N ARG A 689 24.23 5.66 17.90
CA ARG A 689 25.15 4.57 17.58
C ARG A 689 24.38 3.26 17.49
N TYR A 690 24.67 2.47 16.45
CA TYR A 690 24.20 1.11 16.31
C TYR A 690 25.34 0.12 16.54
N ARG A 691 25.03 -1.06 17.07
CA ARG A 691 25.99 -2.16 17.23
C ARG A 691 25.42 -3.43 16.63
N PHE A 692 26.30 -4.20 15.99
CA PHE A 692 26.01 -5.56 15.58
C PHE A 692 25.72 -6.42 16.81
N ARG A 693 24.64 -7.21 16.74
CA ARG A 693 24.20 -8.16 17.75
C ARG A 693 23.88 -9.48 17.08
N LYS A 694 24.58 -10.53 17.50
CA LYS A 694 24.24 -11.89 17.11
C LYS A 694 22.96 -12.32 17.81
N HIS A 695 22.00 -12.87 17.07
CA HIS A 695 20.78 -13.44 17.62
C HIS A 695 20.67 -14.90 17.19
N ASP A 696 20.05 -15.75 18.00
CA ASP A 696 19.89 -17.17 17.67
C ASP A 696 18.90 -17.41 16.52
N LEU A 697 18.17 -16.39 16.10
CA LEU A 697 17.10 -16.46 15.09
C LEU A 697 17.51 -15.87 13.74
N VAL A 698 18.47 -14.94 13.74
CA VAL A 698 18.88 -14.17 12.56
C VAL A 698 20.38 -13.88 12.64
N GLU A 699 21.06 -14.00 11.51
CA GLU A 699 22.51 -13.92 11.46
C GLU A 699 23.05 -12.49 11.67
N CYS A 700 22.24 -11.49 11.32
CA CYS A 700 22.64 -10.09 11.37
C CYS A 700 21.54 -9.20 11.96
N THR A 701 21.86 -8.51 13.06
CA THR A 701 21.00 -7.51 13.70
C THR A 701 21.83 -6.29 14.06
N PHE A 702 21.36 -5.10 13.72
CA PHE A 702 21.87 -3.83 14.20
C PHE A 702 20.88 -3.23 15.20
N GLU A 703 21.35 -3.00 16.43
CA GLU A 703 20.52 -2.43 17.50
C GLU A 703 21.12 -1.11 18.00
N PRO A 704 20.31 -0.12 18.38
CA PRO A 704 20.79 1.12 18.98
C PRO A 704 21.49 0.83 20.31
N VAL A 705 22.58 1.56 20.59
CA VAL A 705 23.25 1.55 21.88
C VAL A 705 22.44 2.42 22.83
N SER A 706 22.01 1.84 23.94
CA SER A 706 21.32 2.52 25.05
C SER A 706 22.17 3.58 25.72
#